data_AF-A0A8T5MZK7-F1
#
_entry.id   AF-A0A8T5MZK7-F1
#
_cell.length_a   1.000
_cell.length_b   1.000
_cell.length_c   1.000
_cell.angle_alpha   90.00
_cell.angle_beta   90.00
_cell.angle_gamma   90.00
#
_symmetry.space_group_name_H-M   'P 1'
#
loop_
_entity.id
_entity.type
_entity.pdbx_description
1 polymer ?
#
loop_
_entity_poly.entity_id
_entity_poly.type
_entity_poly.pdbx_seq_one_letter_code
_entity_poly.pdbx_strand_id
1 'polypeptide(L)'
;MESSNLIKSINWIITNKCNLKCTHCDIWNCKDKNEFNLKTIEKILNKNIIKKSYEKYKNNFDISLGGGEPFLKKDLQEIVDLIEKKFPGSLKTISTNGLLTEKILKFVKKNYHLKFKLNISLDGIGNTHDKIRGLNGAFKKTLKTTYQIRKLFPKQKIELKLTLLPENYNQILKVYLLASKLNCDFSFKPAENMKNYTNQIRNIPTQFTKEQLCIIRNQCFKLADIMYEEKKYSKAKFFQDIPFYLANKKKPTSCSVIPHHITIMPDQNYFFCIKEPTKGNIFENSIKSNLKIDSNFKCKSCMLMCGAYKDYSNNFFNKKTANMEITLKCNLNCEMCTQKEFKKNPEKDMSLITFKEIVNKNNIIHVSFMGGESFLNNDFFKIMNYLDSSGITYEITTNGTLITGNILEKLKNCIGLKKINFSLDGLKEYHNKERGKNVFEKCIQALKTAKNIFNINVCTIIKNDNINDIPRLTEYLIKLGIKNQKIIYGMNLSKQAREHSIKKIPKLNLRGPQFNNQLKNPKIINNLFKKLDKIQQNFPIKISYEPEIIRKNLSSFLEGNLIYNKNIYCKQMNQARFNIKGDRILCEFIRNKFTQKRANYLSNHLLPICENCCKLEMQDLIKYKTKIVNKIMQKNHKISLMIEPTNRCNLKCPTCFSHQDGRTKKDMSLKEFKKIIDENIQLIKNLSLYNYGEPLLNPEIYDMIKYAKNKGVKSVKLATNGMLLNDKNINLLLESSLDYLSISLDGATPETYSKFRIGGNFDKIISNIKKLVNQRNKKNSNTKIEIQFIIMSHNQHEIKDIKNLSKKLGADFLRLKKVLIKNPKWSALLPLKEKYDRYSEKKNFSKCDKPLKELVINCDGTIIPCCYIVGKNILKFNLGNITNHSLLNILNSKKYNHFIKNCLNEKNKNSCCIGCNEGNLKLDYKIINLNDK
;
A
#
# COMPACT_ATOMS: atom_id res chain seq x y z
N MET A 1 19.97 -30.25 26.11
CA MET A 1 18.61 -30.20 26.70
C MET A 1 18.41 -29.09 27.76
N GLU A 2 19.41 -28.30 28.16
CA GLU A 2 19.26 -27.25 29.20
C GLU A 2 18.60 -25.93 28.74
N SER A 3 18.24 -25.80 27.46
CA SER A 3 17.78 -24.54 26.87
C SER A 3 16.35 -24.12 27.24
N SER A 4 15.57 -24.95 27.96
CA SER A 4 14.14 -24.75 28.23
C SER A 4 13.83 -23.85 29.43
N ASN A 5 14.80 -23.47 30.28
CA ASN A 5 14.53 -22.86 31.59
C ASN A 5 15.06 -21.40 31.74
N LEU A 6 15.11 -20.63 30.64
CA LEU A 6 15.60 -19.24 30.66
C LEU A 6 14.55 -18.25 30.13
N ILE A 7 14.60 -17.02 30.64
CA ILE A 7 13.62 -15.96 30.40
C ILE A 7 14.08 -15.11 29.22
N LYS A 8 13.26 -14.92 28.19
CA LYS A 8 13.58 -14.03 27.05
C LYS A 8 12.99 -12.65 27.23
N SER A 9 11.93 -12.51 28.03
CA SER A 9 11.28 -11.22 28.23
C SER A 9 10.62 -11.07 29.61
N ILE A 10 10.70 -9.87 30.17
CA ILE A 10 10.11 -9.49 31.45
C ILE A 10 9.16 -8.31 31.20
N ASN A 11 7.90 -8.46 31.60
CA ASN A 11 6.98 -7.35 31.73
C ASN A 11 6.87 -6.96 33.21
N TRP A 12 7.37 -5.78 33.55
CA TRP A 12 7.45 -5.31 34.92
C TRP A 12 6.33 -4.32 35.23
N ILE A 13 5.47 -4.70 36.16
CA ILE A 13 4.47 -3.82 36.73
C ILE A 13 5.16 -3.07 37.88
N ILE A 14 5.58 -1.83 37.64
CA ILE A 14 6.43 -1.08 38.58
C ILE A 14 5.64 -0.24 39.59
N THR A 15 4.34 -0.03 39.33
CA THR A 15 3.44 0.74 40.19
C THR A 15 1.99 0.30 39.98
N ASN A 16 1.21 0.24 41.06
CA ASN A 16 -0.26 0.17 41.00
C ASN A 16 -0.93 1.55 41.05
N LYS A 17 -0.17 2.65 41.24
CA LYS A 17 -0.73 4.00 41.26
C LYS A 17 -1.11 4.44 39.85
N CYS A 18 -2.33 4.93 39.69
CA CYS A 18 -2.85 5.44 38.43
C CYS A 18 -3.67 6.71 38.65
N ASN A 19 -3.59 7.65 37.72
CA ASN A 19 -4.37 8.90 37.71
C ASN A 19 -5.64 8.82 36.84
N LEU A 20 -6.11 7.61 36.53
CA LEU A 20 -7.30 7.35 35.72
C LEU A 20 -8.19 6.29 36.36
N LYS A 21 -9.50 6.39 36.13
CA LYS A 21 -10.52 5.44 36.59
C LYS A 21 -11.16 4.73 35.39
N CYS A 22 -10.39 3.86 34.74
CA CYS A 22 -10.81 3.24 33.48
C CYS A 22 -11.96 2.25 33.68
N THR A 23 -12.85 2.09 32.69
CA THR A 23 -13.98 1.13 32.74
C THR A 23 -13.55 -0.33 32.64
N HIS A 24 -12.32 -0.58 32.16
CA HIS A 24 -11.77 -1.91 31.88
C HIS A 24 -10.56 -2.28 32.76
N CYS A 25 -10.27 -1.48 33.78
CA CYS A 25 -9.12 -1.69 34.66
C CYS A 25 -9.38 -1.05 36.03
N ASP A 26 -9.16 -1.82 37.09
CA ASP A 26 -9.39 -1.41 38.48
C ASP A 26 -8.10 -1.21 39.27
N ILE A 27 -6.96 -1.06 38.60
CA ILE A 27 -5.68 -0.86 39.26
C ILE A 27 -5.70 0.38 40.19
N TRP A 28 -6.52 1.38 39.86
CA TRP A 28 -6.76 2.57 40.67
C TRP A 28 -7.53 2.30 41.98
N ASN A 29 -8.28 1.18 42.04
CA ASN A 29 -9.05 0.73 43.19
C ASN A 29 -8.31 -0.34 44.02
N CYS A 30 -7.07 -0.68 43.64
CA CYS A 30 -6.25 -1.60 44.41
C CYS A 30 -5.95 -0.98 45.78
N LYS A 31 -6.40 -1.64 46.87
CA LYS A 31 -6.20 -1.16 48.26
C LYS A 31 -4.71 -0.93 48.55
N ASP A 32 -3.87 -1.86 48.08
CA ASP A 32 -2.43 -1.74 48.14
C ASP A 32 -1.86 -0.99 46.93
N LYS A 33 -1.52 0.28 47.15
CA LYS A 33 -0.80 1.13 46.19
C LYS A 33 0.70 0.81 46.16
N ASN A 34 1.03 -0.48 46.19
CA ASN A 34 2.40 -0.97 46.23
C ASN A 34 3.19 -0.50 45.00
N GLU A 35 4.42 -0.09 45.25
CA GLU A 35 5.39 0.27 44.23
C GLU A 35 6.67 -0.51 44.52
N PHE A 36 7.35 -0.97 43.47
CA PHE A 36 8.67 -1.53 43.65
C PHE A 36 9.62 -0.44 44.13
N ASN A 37 10.32 -0.67 45.25
CA ASN A 37 11.47 0.16 45.60
C ASN A 37 12.69 -0.26 44.76
N LEU A 38 13.61 0.67 44.53
CA LEU A 38 14.80 0.47 43.70
C LEU A 38 15.68 -0.69 44.20
N LYS A 39 15.79 -0.88 45.53
CA LYS A 39 16.58 -1.97 46.13
C LYS A 39 16.02 -3.34 45.77
N THR A 40 14.70 -3.51 45.79
CA THR A 40 14.03 -4.76 45.41
C THR A 40 14.21 -5.05 43.92
N ILE A 41 14.12 -4.02 43.07
CA ILE A 41 14.39 -4.12 41.62
C ILE A 41 15.83 -4.61 41.40
N GLU A 42 16.80 -4.01 42.08
CA GLU A 42 18.20 -4.43 41.98
C GLU A 42 18.41 -5.88 42.42
N LYS A 43 17.81 -6.29 43.56
CA LYS A 43 17.89 -7.69 44.02
C LYS A 43 17.33 -8.66 42.99
N ILE A 44 16.21 -8.34 42.34
CA ILE A 44 15.62 -9.15 41.27
C ILE A 44 16.58 -9.25 40.09
N LEU A 45 17.07 -8.10 39.59
CA LEU A 45 18.00 -8.04 38.45
C LEU A 45 19.32 -8.78 38.72
N ASN A 46 19.74 -8.89 40.00
CA ASN A 46 20.93 -9.62 40.40
C ASN A 46 20.75 -11.15 40.44
N LYS A 47 19.52 -11.68 40.34
CA LYS A 47 19.30 -13.13 40.34
C LYS A 47 20.01 -13.81 39.17
N ASN A 48 20.68 -14.93 39.46
CA ASN A 48 21.45 -15.71 38.48
C ASN A 48 20.64 -16.09 37.23
N ILE A 49 19.33 -16.35 37.37
CA ILE A 49 18.47 -16.69 36.23
C ILE A 49 18.32 -15.53 35.24
N ILE A 50 18.26 -14.29 35.71
CA ILE A 50 18.14 -13.10 34.87
C ILE A 50 19.48 -12.82 34.16
N LYS A 51 20.60 -12.92 34.90
CA LYS A 51 21.95 -12.76 34.32
C LYS A 51 22.21 -13.78 33.19
N LYS A 52 21.99 -15.07 33.46
CA LYS A 52 22.13 -16.15 32.45
C LYS A 52 21.17 -15.97 31.27
N SER A 53 19.97 -15.46 31.53
CA SER A 53 18.99 -15.15 30.48
C SER A 53 19.49 -14.04 29.55
N TYR A 54 20.02 -12.96 30.10
CA TYR A 54 20.62 -11.88 29.32
C TYR A 54 21.86 -12.35 28.55
N GLU A 55 22.75 -13.12 29.16
CA GLU A 55 23.95 -13.68 28.47
C GLU A 55 23.57 -14.50 27.24
N LYS A 56 22.50 -15.29 27.35
CA LYS A 56 21.99 -16.13 26.25
C LYS A 56 21.30 -15.32 25.16
N TYR A 57 20.39 -14.43 25.51
CA TYR A 57 19.53 -13.74 24.53
C TYR A 57 20.10 -12.38 24.06
N LYS A 58 21.00 -11.77 24.84
CA LYS A 58 21.63 -10.46 24.63
C LYS A 58 20.62 -9.41 24.16
N ASN A 59 20.79 -8.92 22.93
CA ASN A 59 19.94 -7.90 22.30
C ASN A 59 18.44 -8.30 22.17
N ASN A 60 18.12 -9.58 22.33
CA ASN A 60 16.77 -10.15 22.30
C ASN A 60 16.19 -10.42 23.71
N PHE A 61 16.87 -10.01 24.78
CA PHE A 61 16.33 -10.00 26.14
C PHE A 61 15.54 -8.71 26.36
N ASP A 62 14.22 -8.83 26.46
CA ASP A 62 13.30 -7.69 26.42
C ASP A 62 12.73 -7.36 27.80
N ILE A 63 12.97 -6.15 28.32
CA ILE A 63 12.31 -5.61 29.52
C ILE A 63 11.30 -4.55 29.11
N SER A 64 10.06 -4.70 29.57
CA SER A 64 8.96 -3.74 29.38
C SER A 64 8.48 -3.21 30.72
N LEU A 65 8.27 -1.90 30.82
CA LEU A 65 7.77 -1.25 32.03
C LEU A 65 6.30 -0.83 31.84
N GLY A 66 5.46 -1.16 32.83
CA GLY A 66 4.04 -0.88 32.84
C GLY A 66 3.44 -0.88 34.25
N GLY A 67 2.13 -1.12 34.33
CA GLY A 67 1.34 -1.02 35.56
C GLY A 67 0.30 0.07 35.44
N GLY A 68 0.07 0.82 36.52
CA GLY A 68 -0.84 1.96 36.56
C GLY A 68 -0.39 3.08 35.61
N GLU A 69 0.18 4.15 36.14
CA GLU A 69 0.84 5.18 35.34
C GLU A 69 2.33 5.29 35.73
N PRO A 70 3.25 4.67 34.96
CA PRO A 70 4.68 4.70 35.24
C PRO A 70 5.25 6.09 35.50
N PHE A 71 4.76 7.12 34.80
CA PHE A 71 5.29 8.49 34.95
C PHE A 71 4.83 9.21 36.24
N LEU A 72 4.02 8.56 37.09
CA LEU A 72 3.79 9.00 38.47
C LEU A 72 4.91 8.58 39.43
N LYS A 73 5.68 7.55 39.07
CA LYS A 73 6.75 7.00 39.90
C LYS A 73 7.96 7.94 39.92
N LYS A 74 8.37 8.35 41.13
CA LYS A 74 9.43 9.36 41.33
C LYS A 74 10.80 8.85 40.85
N ASP A 75 11.09 7.58 41.10
CA ASP A 75 12.34 6.87 40.82
C ASP A 75 12.34 6.13 39.46
N LEU A 76 11.44 6.50 38.52
CA LEU A 76 11.34 5.85 37.20
C LEU A 76 12.66 5.94 36.41
N GLN A 77 13.36 7.06 36.50
CA GLN A 77 14.59 7.28 35.75
C GLN A 77 15.72 6.41 36.29
N GLU A 78 15.83 6.31 37.60
CA GLU A 78 16.81 5.49 38.32
C GLU A 78 16.62 4.01 38.01
N ILE A 79 15.36 3.55 37.87
CA ILE A 79 15.04 2.19 37.42
C ILE A 79 15.56 1.94 36.00
N VAL A 80 15.36 2.90 35.10
CA VAL A 80 15.80 2.79 33.71
C VAL A 80 17.32 2.82 33.61
N ASP A 81 17.96 3.72 34.35
CA ASP A 81 19.42 3.83 34.44
C ASP A 81 20.02 2.53 35.01
N LEU A 82 19.39 1.92 36.02
CA LEU A 82 19.80 0.63 36.59
C LEU A 82 19.66 -0.53 35.59
N ILE A 83 18.54 -0.60 34.87
CA ILE A 83 18.29 -1.62 33.85
C ILE A 83 19.35 -1.53 32.75
N GLU A 84 19.58 -0.34 32.19
CA GLU A 84 20.53 -0.17 31.08
C GLU A 84 21.98 -0.29 31.53
N LYS A 85 22.31 0.02 32.80
CA LYS A 85 23.63 -0.24 33.39
C LYS A 85 23.91 -1.74 33.47
N LYS A 86 22.95 -2.56 33.93
CA LYS A 86 23.16 -4.01 34.10
C LYS A 86 22.95 -4.79 32.80
N PHE A 87 21.98 -4.36 31.99
CA PHE A 87 21.54 -5.06 30.77
C PHE A 87 21.36 -4.06 29.61
N PRO A 88 22.46 -3.57 29.02
CA PRO A 88 22.42 -2.59 27.93
C PRO A 88 21.52 -3.03 26.75
N GLY A 89 20.61 -2.14 26.35
CA GLY A 89 19.70 -2.34 25.23
C GLY A 89 18.50 -3.26 25.52
N SER A 90 18.29 -3.67 26.78
CA SER A 90 17.17 -4.52 27.17
C SER A 90 15.86 -3.76 27.37
N LEU A 91 15.86 -2.45 27.65
CA LEU A 91 14.61 -1.68 27.73
C LEU A 91 13.97 -1.56 26.33
N LYS A 92 12.84 -2.25 26.14
CA LYS A 92 12.12 -2.23 24.86
C LYS A 92 10.89 -1.34 24.87
N THR A 93 10.16 -1.30 25.98
CA THR A 93 8.83 -0.66 25.99
C THR A 93 8.55 0.02 27.32
N ILE A 94 7.97 1.22 27.27
CA ILE A 94 7.32 1.87 28.41
C ILE A 94 5.88 2.20 28.01
N SER A 95 4.91 1.82 28.85
CA SER A 95 3.50 2.13 28.63
C SER A 95 3.06 3.36 29.41
N THR A 96 2.18 4.19 28.84
CA THR A 96 1.61 5.37 29.51
C THR A 96 0.20 5.68 28.98
N ASN A 97 -0.63 6.30 29.81
CA ASN A 97 -1.90 6.90 29.40
C ASN A 97 -1.73 8.22 28.64
N GLY A 98 -0.54 8.84 28.69
CA GLY A 98 -0.20 10.03 27.92
C GLY A 98 -0.68 11.36 28.52
N LEU A 99 -1.18 11.39 29.75
CA LEU A 99 -1.69 12.62 30.38
C LEU A 99 -0.59 13.52 30.95
N LEU A 100 0.55 12.96 31.35
CA LEU A 100 1.64 13.66 32.02
C LEU A 100 2.64 14.24 31.03
N THR A 101 2.17 15.13 30.14
CA THR A 101 2.92 15.62 28.97
C THR A 101 4.35 16.06 29.29
N GLU A 102 4.53 16.94 30.28
CA GLU A 102 5.85 17.52 30.60
C GLU A 102 6.83 16.47 31.15
N LYS A 103 6.36 15.61 32.07
CA LYS A 103 7.16 14.51 32.61
C LYS A 103 7.59 13.54 31.52
N ILE A 104 6.66 13.19 30.62
CA ILE A 104 6.93 12.29 29.49
C ILE A 104 7.96 12.93 28.55
N LEU A 105 7.81 14.21 28.20
CA LEU A 105 8.76 14.90 27.33
C LEU A 105 10.16 15.00 27.95
N LYS A 106 10.26 15.35 29.24
CA LYS A 106 11.55 15.42 29.97
C LYS A 106 12.23 14.05 29.98
N PHE A 107 11.48 12.99 30.26
CA PHE A 107 11.97 11.63 30.26
C PHE A 107 12.41 11.18 28.86
N VAL A 108 11.60 11.39 27.82
CA VAL A 108 11.97 11.04 26.44
C VAL A 108 13.22 11.81 26.01
N LYS A 109 13.35 13.10 26.38
CA LYS A 109 14.55 13.90 26.09
C LYS A 109 15.81 13.26 26.69
N LYS A 110 15.80 12.92 27.98
CA LYS A 110 16.95 12.30 28.67
C LYS A 110 17.30 10.94 28.07
N ASN A 111 16.29 10.16 27.69
CA ASN A 111 16.44 8.77 27.24
C ASN A 111 16.35 8.60 25.72
N TYR A 112 16.45 9.67 24.92
CA TYR A 112 16.23 9.60 23.47
C TYR A 112 17.28 8.73 22.74
N HIS A 113 18.45 8.56 23.36
CA HIS A 113 19.50 7.66 22.90
C HIS A 113 19.11 6.18 23.05
N LEU A 114 18.23 5.86 24.01
CA LEU A 114 17.68 4.52 24.21
C LEU A 114 16.61 4.27 23.14
N LYS A 115 16.75 3.19 22.37
CA LYS A 115 15.84 2.86 21.25
C LYS A 115 14.53 2.17 21.71
N PHE A 116 13.95 2.61 22.82
CA PHE A 116 12.72 2.04 23.39
C PHE A 116 11.47 2.52 22.62
N LYS A 117 10.36 1.79 22.77
CA LYS A 117 9.03 2.14 22.25
C LYS A 117 8.17 2.71 23.37
N LEU A 118 7.55 3.86 23.12
CA LEU A 118 6.55 4.43 24.01
C LEU A 118 5.15 3.99 23.57
N ASN A 119 4.49 3.18 24.38
CA ASN A 119 3.13 2.72 24.13
C ASN A 119 2.14 3.69 24.77
N ILE A 120 1.51 4.52 23.95
CA ILE A 120 0.52 5.50 24.39
C ILE A 120 -0.87 4.92 24.18
N SER A 121 -1.64 4.94 25.25
CA SER A 121 -2.97 4.36 25.33
C SER A 121 -4.03 5.27 24.68
N LEU A 122 -4.77 4.78 23.67
CA LEU A 122 -5.81 5.54 22.96
C LEU A 122 -6.98 4.63 22.51
N ASP A 123 -8.02 4.57 23.34
CA ASP A 123 -9.17 3.66 23.14
C ASP A 123 -10.33 4.19 22.28
N GLY A 124 -10.19 5.36 21.68
CA GLY A 124 -11.24 5.96 20.86
C GLY A 124 -10.92 7.37 20.42
N ILE A 125 -11.80 7.97 19.61
CA ILE A 125 -11.70 9.38 19.23
C ILE A 125 -12.63 10.22 20.10
N GLY A 126 -12.12 11.31 20.67
CA GLY A 126 -12.90 12.26 21.46
C GLY A 126 -13.54 11.61 22.69
N ASN A 127 -14.84 11.86 22.88
CA ASN A 127 -15.59 11.44 24.07
C ASN A 127 -15.56 9.92 24.33
N THR A 128 -15.42 9.08 23.30
CA THR A 128 -15.31 7.62 23.50
C THR A 128 -14.07 7.26 24.32
N HIS A 129 -12.94 7.94 24.08
CA HIS A 129 -11.74 7.70 24.87
C HIS A 129 -11.88 8.23 26.30
N ASP A 130 -12.44 9.43 26.45
CA ASP A 130 -12.64 10.08 27.75
C ASP A 130 -13.52 9.22 28.67
N LYS A 131 -14.63 8.69 28.14
CA LYS A 131 -15.53 7.77 28.87
C LYS A 131 -14.82 6.50 29.31
N ILE A 132 -14.12 5.82 28.40
CA ILE A 132 -13.40 4.57 28.71
C ILE A 132 -12.30 4.78 29.74
N ARG A 133 -11.64 5.94 29.72
CA ARG A 133 -10.57 6.31 30.65
C ARG A 133 -11.07 6.89 31.96
N GLY A 134 -12.35 7.27 32.04
CA GLY A 134 -12.96 7.90 33.21
C GLY A 134 -12.45 9.32 33.48
N LEU A 135 -12.05 10.06 32.44
CA LEU A 135 -11.56 11.44 32.57
C LEU A 135 -11.90 12.29 31.35
N ASN A 136 -12.68 13.35 31.55
CA ASN A 136 -12.99 14.33 30.51
C ASN A 136 -11.72 15.06 30.03
N GLY A 137 -11.56 15.20 28.72
CA GLY A 137 -10.39 15.84 28.10
C GLY A 137 -9.14 14.97 28.01
N ALA A 138 -9.21 13.70 28.42
CA ALA A 138 -8.09 12.75 28.30
C ALA A 138 -7.60 12.64 26.86
N PHE A 139 -8.51 12.55 25.89
CA PHE A 139 -8.20 12.43 24.47
C PHE A 139 -7.35 13.60 23.97
N LYS A 140 -7.75 14.82 24.32
CA LYS A 140 -7.03 16.04 23.92
C LYS A 140 -5.62 16.07 24.52
N LYS A 141 -5.47 15.71 25.80
CA LYS A 141 -4.18 15.65 26.49
C LYS A 141 -3.26 14.59 25.89
N THR A 142 -3.75 13.36 25.70
CA THR A 142 -3.00 12.26 25.10
C THR A 142 -2.57 12.58 23.66
N LEU A 143 -3.44 13.22 22.88
CA LEU A 143 -3.11 13.68 21.53
C LEU A 143 -2.05 14.79 21.53
N LYS A 144 -2.16 15.77 22.44
CA LYS A 144 -1.14 16.83 22.64
C LYS A 144 0.22 16.21 22.95
N THR A 145 0.28 15.29 23.90
CA THR A 145 1.51 14.57 24.26
C THR A 145 2.11 13.85 23.06
N THR A 146 1.30 13.06 22.34
CA THR A 146 1.75 12.32 21.16
C THR A 146 2.31 13.26 20.09
N TYR A 147 1.61 14.36 19.81
CA TYR A 147 2.03 15.35 18.83
C TYR A 147 3.35 16.04 19.23
N GLN A 148 3.49 16.44 20.49
CA GLN A 148 4.70 17.10 20.97
C GLN A 148 5.91 16.16 20.95
N ILE A 149 5.75 14.89 21.33
CA ILE A 149 6.84 13.89 21.21
C ILE A 149 7.22 13.72 19.75
N ARG A 150 6.24 13.56 18.85
CA ARG A 150 6.54 13.38 17.42
C ARG A 150 7.24 14.60 16.82
N LYS A 151 6.89 15.82 17.25
CA LYS A 151 7.51 17.08 16.81
C LYS A 151 8.95 17.23 17.32
N LEU A 152 9.19 16.97 18.61
CA LEU A 152 10.49 17.19 19.25
C LEU A 152 11.46 16.00 19.05
N PHE A 153 10.94 14.79 18.95
CA PHE A 153 11.68 13.54 18.93
C PHE A 153 11.24 12.63 17.77
N PRO A 154 11.49 13.03 16.50
CA PRO A 154 10.92 12.37 15.33
C PRO A 154 11.32 10.89 15.18
N LYS A 155 12.49 10.47 15.71
CA LYS A 155 12.96 9.08 15.67
C LYS A 155 12.41 8.22 16.83
N GLN A 156 11.75 8.82 17.81
CA GLN A 156 11.17 8.08 18.94
C GLN A 156 10.10 7.13 18.42
N LYS A 157 10.19 5.86 18.79
CA LYS A 157 9.17 4.86 18.46
C LYS A 157 7.96 5.10 19.36
N ILE A 158 6.80 5.30 18.75
CA ILE A 158 5.53 5.51 19.45
C ILE A 158 4.53 4.51 18.86
N GLU A 159 3.78 3.84 19.73
CA GLU A 159 2.65 3.01 19.35
C GLU A 159 1.39 3.48 20.06
N LEU A 160 0.33 3.76 19.29
CA LEU A 160 -1.00 4.01 19.83
C LEU A 160 -1.70 2.67 20.04
N LYS A 161 -2.09 2.40 21.29
CA LYS A 161 -2.66 1.12 21.71
C LYS A 161 -4.11 1.28 22.13
N LEU A 162 -5.00 0.52 21.48
CA LEU A 162 -6.44 0.48 21.79
C LEU A 162 -6.79 -0.81 22.55
N THR A 163 -7.51 -0.68 23.66
CA THR A 163 -8.21 -1.77 24.32
C THR A 163 -9.65 -1.83 23.80
N LEU A 164 -10.01 -2.91 23.11
CA LEU A 164 -11.29 -3.12 22.45
C LEU A 164 -12.34 -3.63 23.44
N LEU A 165 -13.45 -2.89 23.53
CA LEU A 165 -14.59 -3.05 24.42
C LEU A 165 -15.88 -2.98 23.58
N PRO A 166 -17.02 -3.51 24.08
CA PRO A 166 -18.32 -3.35 23.43
C PRO A 166 -18.70 -1.88 23.20
N GLU A 167 -18.19 -0.95 23.99
CA GLU A 167 -18.46 0.50 23.88
C GLU A 167 -17.65 1.21 22.77
N ASN A 168 -16.50 0.66 22.34
CA ASN A 168 -15.65 1.24 21.29
C ASN A 168 -15.45 0.31 20.08
N TYR A 169 -16.33 -0.67 19.91
CA TYR A 169 -16.28 -1.66 18.83
C TYR A 169 -16.08 -1.05 17.43
N ASN A 170 -16.57 0.18 17.20
CA ASN A 170 -16.51 0.92 15.93
C ASN A 170 -15.32 1.91 15.80
N GLN A 171 -14.35 1.87 16.72
CA GLN A 171 -13.23 2.85 16.77
C GLN A 171 -11.91 2.33 16.20
N ILE A 172 -11.76 1.02 15.95
CA ILE A 172 -10.50 0.38 15.56
C ILE A 172 -9.86 1.08 14.35
N LEU A 173 -10.62 1.26 13.26
CA LEU A 173 -10.11 1.94 12.06
C LEU A 173 -9.85 3.44 12.29
N LYS A 174 -10.67 4.10 13.11
CA LYS A 174 -10.54 5.54 13.37
C LYS A 174 -9.23 5.84 14.10
N VAL A 175 -8.90 5.05 15.11
CA VAL A 175 -7.65 5.17 15.85
C VAL A 175 -6.45 4.78 15.00
N TYR A 176 -6.57 3.74 14.16
CA TYR A 176 -5.52 3.41 13.19
C TYR A 176 -5.22 4.56 12.22
N LEU A 177 -6.25 5.21 11.67
CA LEU A 177 -6.08 6.34 10.75
C LEU A 177 -5.40 7.52 11.45
N LEU A 178 -5.76 7.80 12.70
CA LEU A 178 -5.10 8.82 13.52
C LEU A 178 -3.62 8.46 13.79
N ALA A 179 -3.33 7.21 14.16
CA ALA A 179 -1.96 6.74 14.36
C ALA A 179 -1.12 6.91 13.09
N SER A 180 -1.68 6.52 11.93
CA SER A 180 -1.04 6.68 10.62
C SER A 180 -0.75 8.15 10.31
N LYS A 181 -1.69 9.06 10.60
CA LYS A 181 -1.52 10.52 10.40
C LYS A 181 -0.41 11.10 11.29
N LEU A 182 -0.20 10.53 12.48
CA LEU A 182 0.82 10.95 13.44
C LEU A 182 2.16 10.21 13.27
N ASN A 183 2.30 9.40 12.21
CA ASN A 183 3.47 8.53 11.98
C ASN A 183 3.79 7.65 13.20
N CYS A 184 2.75 7.06 13.80
CA CYS A 184 2.85 6.15 14.95
C CYS A 184 2.48 4.73 14.53
N ASP A 185 3.07 3.74 15.21
CA ASP A 185 2.58 2.36 15.15
C ASP A 185 1.17 2.29 15.76
N PHE A 186 0.42 1.26 15.40
CA PHE A 186 -0.92 0.98 15.95
C PHE A 186 -1.05 -0.48 16.33
N SER A 187 -1.57 -0.75 17.53
CA SER A 187 -1.96 -2.09 17.95
C SER A 187 -3.28 -2.01 18.72
N PHE A 188 -4.04 -3.11 18.72
CA PHE A 188 -5.19 -3.21 19.61
C PHE A 188 -5.33 -4.62 20.16
N LYS A 189 -5.97 -4.74 21.32
CA LYS A 189 -6.30 -6.01 21.97
C LYS A 189 -7.71 -5.94 22.56
N PRO A 190 -8.51 -7.02 22.57
CA PRO A 190 -9.72 -7.07 23.38
C PRO A 190 -9.43 -6.89 24.86
N ALA A 191 -10.37 -6.28 25.58
CA ALA A 191 -10.39 -6.31 27.03
C ALA A 191 -10.53 -7.76 27.53
N GLU A 192 -9.92 -8.05 28.67
CA GLU A 192 -9.98 -9.38 29.29
C GLU A 192 -10.22 -9.20 30.79
N ASN A 193 -11.03 -10.08 31.39
CA ASN A 193 -11.20 -10.14 32.84
C ASN A 193 -9.88 -10.59 33.47
N MET A 194 -9.27 -9.73 34.29
CA MET A 194 -7.98 -9.98 34.91
C MET A 194 -8.17 -10.64 36.27
N LYS A 195 -7.51 -11.78 36.53
CA LYS A 195 -7.53 -12.44 37.85
C LYS A 195 -6.41 -11.98 38.80
N ASN A 196 -5.31 -11.44 38.26
CA ASN A 196 -4.06 -11.28 39.03
C ASN A 196 -3.75 -9.83 39.49
N TYR A 197 -4.54 -8.81 39.10
CA TYR A 197 -4.22 -7.41 39.46
C TYR A 197 -4.98 -6.90 40.68
N THR A 198 -6.17 -7.41 40.92
CA THR A 198 -7.04 -7.04 42.04
C THR A 198 -7.75 -8.32 42.45
N ASN A 199 -7.72 -8.69 43.74
CA ASN A 199 -8.43 -9.88 44.26
C ASN A 199 -9.97 -9.80 44.09
N GLN A 200 -10.49 -8.77 43.42
CA GLN A 200 -11.88 -8.60 43.02
C GLN A 200 -12.00 -8.78 41.50
N ILE A 201 -12.83 -9.73 41.07
CA ILE A 201 -13.17 -9.93 39.66
C ILE A 201 -14.22 -8.87 39.29
N ARG A 202 -13.83 -7.77 38.65
CA ARG A 202 -14.81 -6.91 37.97
C ARG A 202 -15.24 -7.58 36.68
N ASN A 203 -16.55 -7.74 36.50
CA ASN A 203 -17.14 -8.23 35.26
C ASN A 203 -17.01 -7.15 34.19
N ILE A 204 -15.86 -7.10 33.50
CA ILE A 204 -15.69 -6.22 32.34
C ILE A 204 -16.59 -6.77 31.22
N PRO A 205 -17.39 -5.92 30.55
CA PRO A 205 -18.15 -6.33 29.38
C PRO A 205 -17.18 -6.81 28.28
N THR A 206 -17.09 -8.13 28.11
CA THR A 206 -16.23 -8.77 27.10
C THR A 206 -17.03 -9.49 26.03
N GLN A 207 -18.36 -9.51 26.16
CA GLN A 207 -19.27 -10.09 25.19
C GLN A 207 -19.70 -9.02 24.19
N PHE A 208 -19.60 -9.36 22.90
CA PHE A 208 -20.00 -8.49 21.81
C PHE A 208 -21.31 -9.02 21.21
N THR A 209 -22.23 -8.12 20.86
CA THR A 209 -23.43 -8.50 20.12
C THR A 209 -23.06 -8.98 18.71
N LYS A 210 -23.96 -9.70 18.05
CA LYS A 210 -23.77 -10.15 16.65
C LYS A 210 -23.47 -8.99 15.70
N GLU A 211 -24.15 -7.86 15.89
CA GLU A 211 -23.93 -6.64 15.09
C GLU A 211 -22.54 -6.04 15.35
N GLN A 212 -22.14 -5.95 16.62
CA GLN A 212 -20.80 -5.46 16.97
C GLN A 212 -19.71 -6.35 16.38
N LEU A 213 -19.86 -7.69 16.45
CA LEU A 213 -18.94 -8.65 15.85
C LEU A 213 -18.83 -8.46 14.33
N CYS A 214 -19.94 -8.22 13.65
CA CYS A 214 -19.95 -7.92 12.22
C CYS A 214 -19.15 -6.64 11.89
N ILE A 215 -19.32 -5.59 12.69
CA ILE A 215 -18.62 -4.31 12.52
C ILE A 215 -17.13 -4.45 12.85
N ILE A 216 -16.77 -5.21 13.89
CA ILE A 216 -15.37 -5.53 14.22
C ILE A 216 -14.75 -6.35 13.10
N ARG A 217 -15.42 -7.40 12.60
CA ARG A 217 -14.98 -8.22 11.46
C ARG A 217 -14.63 -7.36 10.26
N ASN A 218 -15.52 -6.46 9.87
CA ASN A 218 -15.32 -5.60 8.72
C ASN A 218 -14.10 -4.67 8.90
N GLN A 219 -13.92 -4.10 10.10
CA GLN A 219 -12.75 -3.26 10.42
C GLN A 219 -11.43 -4.05 10.42
N CYS A 220 -11.44 -5.22 11.06
CA CYS A 220 -10.31 -6.14 11.17
C CYS A 220 -9.84 -6.64 9.80
N PHE A 221 -10.76 -7.09 8.94
CA PHE A 221 -10.42 -7.54 7.59
C PHE A 221 -9.88 -6.41 6.72
N LYS A 222 -10.43 -5.20 6.85
CA LYS A 222 -9.88 -4.02 6.17
C LYS A 222 -8.46 -3.70 6.65
N LEU A 223 -8.19 -3.77 7.96
CA LEU A 223 -6.83 -3.63 8.48
C LEU A 223 -5.91 -4.74 7.99
N ALA A 224 -6.38 -5.98 7.97
CA ALA A 224 -5.62 -7.12 7.48
C ALA A 224 -5.21 -6.93 6.01
N ASP A 225 -6.13 -6.47 5.16
CA ASP A 225 -5.83 -6.16 3.75
C ASP A 225 -4.76 -5.06 3.63
N ILE A 226 -4.85 -3.99 4.43
CA ILE A 226 -3.81 -2.94 4.47
C ILE A 226 -2.46 -3.51 4.93
N MET A 227 -2.44 -4.37 5.96
CA MET A 227 -1.22 -5.00 6.45
C MET A 227 -0.63 -5.98 5.42
N TYR A 228 -1.46 -6.69 4.66
CA TYR A 228 -1.02 -7.54 3.54
C TYR A 228 -0.33 -6.70 2.45
N GLU A 229 -0.90 -5.53 2.10
CA GLU A 229 -0.31 -4.58 1.15
C GLU A 229 1.04 -4.04 1.66
N GLU A 230 1.15 -3.77 2.97
CA GLU A 230 2.38 -3.33 3.64
C GLU A 230 3.38 -4.47 3.89
N LYS A 231 3.07 -5.72 3.50
CA LYS A 231 3.87 -6.93 3.75
C LYS A 231 4.11 -7.23 5.23
N LYS A 232 3.22 -6.75 6.10
CA LYS A 232 3.19 -7.05 7.54
C LYS A 232 2.32 -8.29 7.78
N TYR A 233 2.71 -9.42 7.20
CA TYR A 233 1.89 -10.62 7.12
C TYR A 233 1.42 -11.17 8.47
N SER A 234 2.30 -11.25 9.47
CA SER A 234 1.93 -11.71 10.81
C SER A 234 0.87 -10.82 11.45
N LYS A 235 0.97 -9.50 11.23
CA LYS A 235 0.00 -8.52 11.72
C LYS A 235 -1.33 -8.59 10.96
N ALA A 236 -1.27 -8.86 9.65
CA ALA A 236 -2.45 -9.10 8.83
C ALA A 236 -3.23 -10.32 9.31
N LYS A 237 -2.54 -11.43 9.57
CA LYS A 237 -3.13 -12.67 10.10
C LYS A 237 -3.72 -12.44 11.50
N PHE A 238 -2.99 -11.76 12.39
CA PHE A 238 -3.50 -11.39 13.71
C PHE A 238 -4.83 -10.62 13.62
N PHE A 239 -4.92 -9.58 12.80
CA PHE A 239 -6.17 -8.85 12.62
C PHE A 239 -7.28 -9.72 12.01
N GLN A 240 -6.95 -10.63 11.10
CA GLN A 240 -7.92 -11.56 10.51
C GLN A 240 -8.49 -12.57 11.53
N ASP A 241 -7.72 -12.95 12.54
CA ASP A 241 -8.13 -13.98 13.51
C ASP A 241 -8.98 -13.42 14.67
N ILE A 242 -8.88 -12.10 14.94
CA ILE A 242 -9.62 -11.41 16.02
C ILE A 242 -11.14 -11.68 15.99
N PRO A 243 -11.86 -11.54 14.86
CA PRO A 243 -13.32 -11.73 14.85
C PRO A 243 -13.72 -13.18 15.17
N PHE A 244 -12.96 -14.16 14.69
CA PHE A 244 -13.18 -15.57 14.99
C PHE A 244 -12.99 -15.88 16.47
N TYR A 245 -11.98 -15.27 17.09
CA TYR A 245 -11.78 -15.40 18.53
C TYR A 245 -12.93 -14.79 19.32
N LEU A 246 -13.35 -13.56 18.97
CA LEU A 246 -14.43 -12.88 19.70
C LEU A 246 -15.76 -13.63 19.59
N ALA A 247 -16.02 -14.30 18.47
CA ALA A 247 -17.25 -15.07 18.24
C ALA A 247 -17.22 -16.47 18.86
N ASN A 248 -16.15 -17.23 18.62
CA ASN A 248 -16.11 -18.69 18.88
C ASN A 248 -15.15 -19.08 20.00
N LYS A 249 -14.47 -18.11 20.64
CA LYS A 249 -13.40 -18.33 21.63
C LYS A 249 -12.30 -19.32 21.17
N LYS A 250 -12.16 -19.51 19.85
CA LYS A 250 -11.25 -20.51 19.24
C LYS A 250 -9.91 -19.89 18.82
N LYS A 251 -8.89 -20.74 18.89
CA LYS A 251 -7.43 -20.48 18.93
C LYS A 251 -6.88 -19.81 17.65
N PRO A 252 -6.01 -18.80 17.79
CA PRO A 252 -4.94 -18.55 16.84
C PRO A 252 -3.66 -19.29 17.30
N THR A 253 -3.41 -20.49 16.75
CA THR A 253 -2.11 -21.22 16.83
C THR A 253 -1.57 -21.61 18.23
N SER A 254 -0.50 -22.43 18.29
CA SER A 254 0.20 -22.81 19.52
C SER A 254 1.01 -21.63 20.09
N CYS A 255 1.04 -21.48 21.42
CA CYS A 255 1.73 -20.36 22.07
C CYS A 255 3.23 -20.67 22.22
N SER A 256 4.09 -20.00 21.44
CA SER A 256 5.55 -20.15 21.56
C SER A 256 6.20 -19.22 22.59
N VAL A 257 5.41 -18.37 23.27
CA VAL A 257 5.92 -17.43 24.28
C VAL A 257 6.09 -18.03 25.66
N ILE A 258 5.26 -19.02 26.00
CA ILE A 258 5.09 -19.41 27.39
C ILE A 258 6.30 -20.10 28.05
N PRO A 259 7.35 -20.61 27.37
CA PRO A 259 8.56 -20.97 28.12
C PRO A 259 9.51 -19.79 28.41
N HIS A 260 9.27 -18.57 27.89
CA HIS A 260 10.29 -17.50 27.89
C HIS A 260 9.78 -16.09 28.27
N HIS A 261 8.60 -15.95 28.87
CA HIS A 261 8.07 -14.66 29.32
C HIS A 261 7.59 -14.71 30.76
N ILE A 262 7.91 -13.67 31.55
CA ILE A 262 7.38 -13.48 32.90
C ILE A 262 6.80 -12.08 33.06
N THR A 263 5.72 -11.96 33.82
CA THR A 263 5.24 -10.70 34.37
C THR A 263 5.47 -10.68 35.87
N ILE A 264 6.08 -9.61 36.40
CA ILE A 264 6.38 -9.44 37.81
C ILE A 264 5.53 -8.28 38.36
N MET A 265 4.82 -8.54 39.47
CA MET A 265 3.92 -7.62 40.16
C MET A 265 4.58 -6.92 41.35
N PRO A 266 4.11 -5.73 41.79
CA PRO A 266 4.72 -4.97 42.91
C PRO A 266 4.82 -5.71 44.24
N ASP A 267 3.94 -6.68 44.48
CA ASP A 267 3.94 -7.60 45.62
C ASP A 267 4.97 -8.74 45.48
N GLN A 268 5.82 -8.68 44.45
CA GLN A 268 6.92 -9.62 44.14
C GLN A 268 6.44 -10.98 43.61
N ASN A 269 5.14 -11.16 43.45
CA ASN A 269 4.56 -12.31 42.78
C ASN A 269 4.81 -12.24 41.27
N TYR A 270 4.93 -13.40 40.62
CA TYR A 270 5.07 -13.49 39.17
C TYR A 270 4.10 -14.48 38.54
N PHE A 271 3.78 -14.23 37.27
CA PHE A 271 2.99 -15.13 36.44
C PHE A 271 3.47 -15.08 34.99
N PHE A 272 3.26 -16.16 34.23
CA PHE A 272 3.62 -16.22 32.82
C PHE A 272 2.56 -15.60 31.91
N CYS A 273 1.29 -15.77 32.30
CA CYS A 273 0.13 -15.31 31.56
C CYS A 273 -0.88 -14.70 32.52
N ILE A 274 -1.54 -13.61 32.11
CA ILE A 274 -2.59 -12.94 32.91
C ILE A 274 -3.82 -13.84 33.19
N LYS A 275 -3.94 -14.96 32.46
CA LYS A 275 -5.01 -15.95 32.60
C LYS A 275 -4.65 -17.10 33.52
N GLU A 276 -3.38 -17.21 33.93
CA GLU A 276 -2.92 -18.22 34.87
C GLU A 276 -2.86 -17.63 36.27
N PRO A 277 -3.07 -18.43 37.32
CA PRO A 277 -2.81 -17.98 38.68
C PRO A 277 -1.34 -17.59 38.83
N THR A 278 -1.07 -16.79 39.87
CA THR A 278 0.28 -16.53 40.36
C THR A 278 1.08 -17.82 40.49
N LYS A 279 2.32 -17.84 40.00
CA LYS A 279 3.21 -19.01 40.02
C LYS A 279 4.07 -19.10 41.27
N GLY A 280 4.19 -18.01 42.00
CA GLY A 280 4.96 -17.91 43.24
C GLY A 280 5.60 -16.53 43.39
N ASN A 281 6.42 -16.39 44.43
CA ASN A 281 7.19 -15.20 44.68
C ASN A 281 8.55 -15.25 43.94
N ILE A 282 8.99 -14.14 43.36
CA ILE A 282 10.25 -14.08 42.61
C ILE A 282 11.49 -14.32 43.51
N PHE A 283 11.37 -14.19 44.83
CA PHE A 283 12.49 -14.40 45.75
C PHE A 283 12.67 -15.85 46.18
N GLU A 284 11.64 -16.69 46.09
CA GLU A 284 11.68 -18.11 46.44
C GLU A 284 12.55 -18.94 45.47
N ASN A 285 13.15 -20.03 45.98
CA ASN A 285 14.15 -20.85 45.27
C ASN A 285 13.58 -21.72 44.12
N SER A 286 12.26 -21.71 43.90
CA SER A 286 11.53 -22.61 42.99
C SER A 286 11.32 -22.08 41.56
N ILE A 287 11.90 -20.93 41.17
CA ILE A 287 11.69 -20.40 39.80
C ILE A 287 12.13 -21.39 38.72
N LYS A 288 13.23 -22.12 38.93
CA LYS A 288 13.72 -23.13 37.96
C LYS A 288 12.77 -24.32 37.80
N SER A 289 12.13 -24.78 38.88
CA SER A 289 11.16 -25.88 38.83
C SER A 289 9.84 -25.44 38.21
N ASN A 290 9.41 -24.19 38.47
CA ASN A 290 8.16 -23.63 37.94
C ASN A 290 8.23 -23.21 36.46
N LEU A 291 9.45 -23.11 35.89
CA LEU A 291 9.68 -22.88 34.46
C LEU A 291 9.59 -24.18 33.63
N LYS A 292 9.52 -25.37 34.25
CA LYS A 292 9.20 -26.62 33.55
C LYS A 292 7.73 -26.58 33.14
N ILE A 293 7.47 -26.10 31.94
CA ILE A 293 6.14 -26.13 31.35
C ILE A 293 6.08 -27.31 30.39
N ASP A 294 5.06 -28.13 30.56
CA ASP A 294 4.72 -29.22 29.65
C ASP A 294 4.75 -28.69 28.21
N SER A 295 5.54 -29.33 27.35
CA SER A 295 5.63 -29.02 25.92
C SER A 295 4.26 -29.05 25.21
N ASN A 296 3.25 -29.64 25.86
CA ASN A 296 1.85 -29.64 25.46
C ASN A 296 0.98 -28.51 26.04
N PHE A 297 1.54 -27.50 26.73
CA PHE A 297 0.78 -26.40 27.30
C PHE A 297 0.10 -25.56 26.22
N LYS A 298 -1.16 -25.91 25.95
CA LYS A 298 -2.04 -25.22 25.02
C LYS A 298 -2.87 -24.22 25.82
N CYS A 299 -2.44 -22.96 25.86
CA CYS A 299 -3.26 -21.90 26.43
C CYS A 299 -4.62 -21.85 25.70
N LYS A 300 -5.70 -22.25 26.38
CA LYS A 300 -7.03 -22.43 25.78
C LYS A 300 -7.70 -21.10 25.36
N SER A 301 -7.09 -19.94 25.65
CA SER A 301 -7.79 -18.65 25.58
C SER A 301 -6.94 -17.43 25.20
N CYS A 302 -5.64 -17.52 24.88
CA CYS A 302 -4.79 -16.33 24.73
C CYS A 302 -4.73 -15.74 23.30
N MET A 303 -4.90 -14.42 23.19
CA MET A 303 -4.68 -13.61 21.98
C MET A 303 -3.55 -12.59 22.14
N LEU A 304 -2.68 -12.74 23.14
CA LEU A 304 -1.55 -11.83 23.26
C LEU A 304 -0.71 -11.96 21.99
N MET A 305 -0.49 -10.81 21.34
CA MET A 305 0.66 -10.55 20.47
C MET A 305 1.97 -10.61 21.27
N CYS A 306 2.07 -11.55 22.20
CA CYS A 306 3.34 -11.98 22.74
C CYS A 306 4.10 -12.64 21.59
N GLY A 307 5.43 -12.54 21.57
CA GLY A 307 6.33 -12.76 20.42
C GLY A 307 6.15 -13.99 19.51
N ALA A 308 5.17 -14.87 19.69
CA ALA A 308 4.84 -16.01 18.84
C ALA A 308 4.53 -15.67 17.38
N TYR A 309 4.07 -14.46 17.08
CA TYR A 309 3.85 -14.04 15.69
C TYR A 309 5.14 -13.63 14.94
N LYS A 310 6.28 -13.51 15.64
CA LYS A 310 7.58 -13.17 15.01
C LYS A 310 8.08 -14.31 14.11
N ASP A 311 7.67 -15.56 14.34
CA ASP A 311 8.19 -16.72 13.59
C ASP A 311 7.35 -17.12 12.35
N TYR A 312 6.26 -16.40 12.06
CA TYR A 312 5.41 -16.72 10.89
C TYR A 312 5.84 -16.04 9.58
N SER A 313 6.92 -15.27 9.58
CA SER A 313 7.49 -14.69 8.37
C SER A 313 8.52 -15.64 7.75
N ASN A 314 8.06 -16.60 6.94
CA ASN A 314 8.76 -17.05 5.72
C ASN A 314 7.96 -18.10 4.92
N ASN A 315 7.03 -18.84 5.53
CA ASN A 315 6.34 -19.97 4.85
C ASN A 315 4.91 -19.68 4.33
N PHE A 316 4.36 -18.49 4.54
CA PHE A 316 2.99 -18.14 4.11
C PHE A 316 2.89 -17.47 2.71
N PHE A 317 3.94 -17.56 1.89
CA PHE A 317 4.01 -16.84 0.62
C PHE A 317 3.10 -17.36 -0.52
N ASN A 318 2.28 -18.37 -0.26
CA ASN A 318 1.13 -18.66 -1.10
C ASN A 318 -0.13 -18.55 -0.24
N LYS A 319 -0.95 -17.50 -0.46
CA LYS A 319 -2.36 -17.56 -0.04
C LYS A 319 -2.94 -18.79 -0.72
N LYS A 320 -3.13 -19.88 0.02
CA LYS A 320 -3.82 -21.09 -0.45
C LYS A 320 -5.30 -20.77 -0.57
N THR A 321 -5.63 -20.03 -1.64
CA THR A 321 -6.97 -19.61 -2.02
C THR A 321 -7.53 -20.61 -3.01
N ALA A 322 -8.77 -21.03 -2.78
CA ALA A 322 -9.48 -21.91 -3.68
C ALA A 322 -10.79 -21.30 -4.18
N ASN A 323 -11.07 -21.53 -5.46
CA ASN A 323 -12.33 -21.26 -6.11
C ASN A 323 -13.16 -22.55 -6.07
N MET A 324 -14.29 -22.52 -5.37
CA MET A 324 -15.10 -23.72 -5.13
C MET A 324 -16.44 -23.61 -5.86
N GLU A 325 -16.69 -24.57 -6.75
CA GLU A 325 -18.01 -24.84 -7.30
C GLU A 325 -18.69 -25.89 -6.42
N ILE A 326 -19.56 -25.44 -5.53
CA ILE A 326 -20.29 -26.34 -4.62
C ILE A 326 -21.63 -26.82 -5.20
N THR A 327 -22.13 -26.13 -6.23
CA THR A 327 -23.34 -26.50 -6.95
C THR A 327 -23.32 -25.93 -8.35
N LEU A 328 -23.95 -26.64 -9.28
CA LEU A 328 -24.28 -26.14 -10.61
C LEU A 328 -25.75 -25.72 -10.73
N LYS A 329 -26.56 -25.98 -9.69
CA LYS A 329 -27.97 -25.53 -9.62
C LYS A 329 -28.01 -24.01 -9.60
N CYS A 330 -28.95 -23.44 -10.35
CA CYS A 330 -29.16 -22.01 -10.39
C CYS A 330 -30.63 -21.73 -10.67
N ASN A 331 -31.23 -20.78 -9.96
CA ASN A 331 -32.62 -20.38 -10.12
C ASN A 331 -32.85 -19.44 -11.32
N LEU A 332 -31.81 -19.13 -12.10
CA LEU A 332 -31.86 -18.29 -13.29
C LEU A 332 -31.34 -19.05 -14.52
N ASN A 333 -31.81 -18.69 -15.71
CA ASN A 333 -31.37 -19.28 -16.98
C ASN A 333 -30.67 -18.24 -17.89
N CYS A 334 -29.71 -17.50 -17.33
CA CYS A 334 -29.09 -16.35 -18.01
C CYS A 334 -28.50 -16.72 -19.38
N GLU A 335 -28.65 -15.84 -20.37
CA GLU A 335 -28.14 -16.09 -21.73
C GLU A 335 -26.61 -16.19 -21.77
N MET A 336 -25.93 -15.34 -21.01
CA MET A 336 -24.46 -15.35 -20.87
C MET A 336 -23.89 -16.48 -20.01
N CYS A 337 -24.72 -17.38 -19.47
CA CYS A 337 -24.27 -18.38 -18.51
C CYS A 337 -23.36 -19.42 -19.17
N THR A 338 -22.09 -19.45 -18.79
CA THR A 338 -21.12 -20.45 -19.28
C THR A 338 -21.42 -21.88 -18.80
N GLN A 339 -22.38 -22.04 -17.88
CA GLN A 339 -22.78 -23.31 -17.28
C GLN A 339 -24.14 -23.82 -17.80
N LYS A 340 -24.73 -23.17 -18.82
CA LYS A 340 -26.10 -23.43 -19.30
C LYS A 340 -26.31 -24.87 -19.77
N GLU A 341 -25.30 -25.50 -20.38
CA GLU A 341 -25.37 -26.89 -20.85
C GLU A 341 -25.30 -27.91 -19.70
N PHE A 342 -24.57 -27.61 -18.63
CA PHE A 342 -24.45 -28.46 -17.43
C PHE A 342 -25.71 -28.43 -16.55
N LYS A 343 -26.56 -27.41 -16.68
CA LYS A 343 -27.88 -27.38 -16.02
C LYS A 343 -28.82 -28.47 -16.51
N LYS A 344 -28.57 -29.06 -17.69
CA LYS A 344 -29.39 -30.13 -18.27
C LYS A 344 -29.15 -31.50 -17.61
N ASN A 345 -28.02 -31.69 -16.93
CA ASN A 345 -27.68 -32.89 -16.15
C ASN A 345 -27.10 -32.48 -14.80
N PRO A 346 -27.93 -32.06 -13.82
CA PRO A 346 -27.43 -31.66 -12.52
C PRO A 346 -26.89 -32.90 -11.78
N GLU A 347 -25.58 -33.08 -11.76
CA GLU A 347 -24.94 -33.96 -10.79
C GLU A 347 -25.26 -33.51 -9.35
N LYS A 348 -25.09 -34.42 -8.38
CA LYS A 348 -25.30 -34.13 -6.95
C LYS A 348 -24.42 -32.95 -6.49
N ASP A 349 -24.97 -32.10 -5.62
CA ASP A 349 -24.24 -30.99 -5.00
C ASP A 349 -23.01 -31.49 -4.23
N MET A 350 -21.99 -30.63 -4.08
CA MET A 350 -20.85 -30.96 -3.23
C MET A 350 -21.31 -31.08 -1.77
N SER A 351 -21.05 -32.24 -1.17
CA SER A 351 -21.35 -32.51 0.24
C SER A 351 -20.37 -31.79 1.18
N LEU A 352 -20.78 -31.58 2.43
CA LEU A 352 -19.87 -31.08 3.47
C LEU A 352 -18.62 -31.96 3.66
N ILE A 353 -18.74 -33.28 3.52
CA ILE A 353 -17.64 -34.24 3.74
C ILE A 353 -16.58 -34.01 2.67
N THR A 354 -16.97 -34.06 1.40
CA THR A 354 -16.09 -33.80 0.24
C THR A 354 -15.45 -32.42 0.35
N PHE A 355 -16.20 -31.39 0.74
CA PHE A 355 -15.67 -30.05 0.93
C PHE A 355 -14.57 -29.99 2.00
N LYS A 356 -14.78 -30.62 3.16
CA LYS A 356 -13.81 -30.70 4.26
C LYS A 356 -12.52 -31.39 3.82
N GLU A 357 -12.63 -32.51 3.10
CA GLU A 357 -11.47 -33.24 2.58
C GLU A 357 -10.61 -32.37 1.67
N ILE A 358 -11.24 -31.65 0.71
CA ILE A 358 -10.52 -30.76 -0.20
C ILE A 358 -9.82 -29.65 0.60
N VAL A 359 -10.54 -28.98 1.51
CA VAL A 359 -10.00 -27.86 2.30
C VAL A 359 -8.82 -28.28 3.16
N ASN A 360 -8.96 -29.40 3.88
CA ASN A 360 -7.92 -29.92 4.77
C ASN A 360 -6.70 -30.41 3.99
N LYS A 361 -6.90 -31.27 2.97
CA LYS A 361 -5.82 -31.85 2.16
C LYS A 361 -4.99 -30.78 1.46
N ASN A 362 -5.64 -29.70 1.02
CA ASN A 362 -4.98 -28.61 0.32
C ASN A 362 -4.51 -27.46 1.24
N ASN A 363 -4.78 -27.52 2.54
CA ASN A 363 -4.51 -26.44 3.52
C ASN A 363 -5.05 -25.08 3.07
N ILE A 364 -6.31 -25.05 2.64
CA ILE A 364 -6.95 -23.84 2.11
C ILE A 364 -7.25 -22.86 3.26
N ILE A 365 -6.90 -21.59 3.06
CA ILE A 365 -7.11 -20.51 4.04
C ILE A 365 -8.07 -19.42 3.57
N HIS A 366 -8.49 -19.49 2.31
CA HIS A 366 -9.53 -18.64 1.75
C HIS A 366 -10.32 -19.35 0.65
N VAL A 367 -11.64 -19.22 0.67
CA VAL A 367 -12.54 -19.84 -0.32
C VAL A 367 -13.36 -18.76 -1.03
N SER A 368 -13.36 -18.77 -2.36
CA SER A 368 -14.31 -18.00 -3.16
C SER A 368 -15.35 -18.95 -3.73
N PHE A 369 -16.61 -18.79 -3.31
CA PHE A 369 -17.72 -19.57 -3.85
C PHE A 369 -18.13 -19.01 -5.22
N MET A 370 -18.20 -19.91 -6.20
CA MET A 370 -18.61 -19.62 -7.57
C MET A 370 -19.36 -20.81 -8.19
N GLY A 371 -19.76 -20.72 -9.45
CA GLY A 371 -20.54 -21.75 -10.16
C GLY A 371 -22.00 -21.35 -10.31
N GLY A 372 -22.92 -22.21 -9.87
CA GLY A 372 -24.35 -21.93 -9.78
C GLY A 372 -24.69 -20.93 -8.66
N GLU A 373 -25.96 -20.91 -8.23
CA GLU A 373 -26.38 -20.10 -7.08
C GLU A 373 -26.12 -20.88 -5.78
N SER A 374 -25.16 -20.41 -4.99
CA SER A 374 -24.64 -21.15 -3.82
C SER A 374 -25.72 -21.43 -2.78
N PHE A 375 -26.72 -20.56 -2.64
CA PHE A 375 -27.83 -20.74 -1.69
C PHE A 375 -28.76 -21.91 -2.03
N LEU A 376 -28.64 -22.53 -3.20
CA LEU A 376 -29.41 -23.74 -3.57
C LEU A 376 -28.72 -25.05 -3.15
N ASN A 377 -27.49 -24.99 -2.65
CA ASN A 377 -26.83 -26.16 -2.07
C ASN A 377 -27.35 -26.37 -0.63
N ASN A 378 -27.91 -27.54 -0.36
CA ASN A 378 -28.52 -27.89 0.94
C ASN A 378 -27.53 -27.85 2.13
N ASP A 379 -26.24 -28.05 1.87
CA ASP A 379 -25.17 -28.03 2.87
C ASP A 379 -24.45 -26.66 2.94
N PHE A 380 -24.86 -25.64 2.18
CA PHE A 380 -24.11 -24.39 2.06
C PHE A 380 -23.84 -23.71 3.41
N PHE A 381 -24.86 -23.57 4.26
CA PHE A 381 -24.67 -22.98 5.59
C PHE A 381 -23.87 -23.89 6.53
N LYS A 382 -23.94 -25.22 6.37
CA LYS A 382 -23.07 -26.14 7.13
C LYS A 382 -21.61 -26.00 6.71
N ILE A 383 -21.36 -25.81 5.41
CA ILE A 383 -20.03 -25.52 4.85
C ILE A 383 -19.50 -24.20 5.42
N MET A 384 -20.29 -23.14 5.44
CA MET A 384 -19.90 -21.84 6.02
C MET A 384 -19.60 -21.95 7.51
N ASN A 385 -20.44 -22.66 8.28
CA ASN A 385 -20.20 -22.90 9.71
C ASN A 385 -18.88 -23.67 9.94
N TYR A 386 -18.57 -24.65 9.09
CA TYR A 386 -17.29 -25.34 9.12
C TYR A 386 -16.12 -24.38 8.87
N LEU A 387 -16.20 -23.55 7.83
CA LEU A 387 -15.17 -22.54 7.53
C LEU A 387 -14.95 -21.57 8.70
N ASP A 388 -16.04 -21.07 9.31
CA ASP A 388 -15.98 -20.20 10.48
C ASP A 388 -15.33 -20.87 11.69
N SER A 389 -15.72 -22.13 11.97
CA SER A 389 -15.15 -22.91 13.07
C SER A 389 -13.68 -23.28 12.86
N SER A 390 -13.20 -23.17 11.61
CA SER A 390 -11.83 -23.46 11.18
C SER A 390 -10.99 -22.20 10.95
N GLY A 391 -11.54 -21.00 11.18
CA GLY A 391 -10.84 -19.72 10.97
C GLY A 391 -10.51 -19.44 9.50
N ILE A 392 -11.26 -20.03 8.57
CA ILE A 392 -11.08 -19.86 7.13
C ILE A 392 -12.03 -18.77 6.66
N THR A 393 -11.49 -17.81 5.90
CA THR A 393 -12.30 -16.72 5.36
C THR A 393 -12.87 -17.05 3.99
N TYR A 394 -13.99 -16.44 3.62
CA TYR A 394 -14.61 -16.72 2.32
C TYR A 394 -15.36 -15.53 1.74
N GLU A 395 -15.61 -15.60 0.43
CA GLU A 395 -16.46 -14.67 -0.31
C GLU A 395 -17.52 -15.42 -1.12
N ILE A 396 -18.68 -14.79 -1.28
CA ILE A 396 -19.84 -15.37 -1.98
C ILE A 396 -20.10 -14.57 -3.24
N THR A 397 -20.28 -15.25 -4.37
CA THR A 397 -20.81 -14.64 -5.60
C THR A 397 -22.25 -15.11 -5.81
N THR A 398 -23.16 -14.17 -6.02
CA THR A 398 -24.61 -14.45 -6.08
C THR A 398 -25.28 -13.59 -7.14
N ASN A 399 -26.43 -14.05 -7.64
CA ASN A 399 -27.33 -13.25 -8.46
C ASN A 399 -28.24 -12.33 -7.62
N GLY A 400 -28.24 -12.48 -6.29
CA GLY A 400 -28.95 -11.62 -5.34
C GLY A 400 -30.42 -11.93 -5.14
N THR A 401 -31.06 -12.74 -6.00
CA THR A 401 -32.52 -12.97 -5.96
C THR A 401 -32.99 -13.79 -4.76
N LEU A 402 -32.10 -14.58 -4.16
CA LEU A 402 -32.40 -15.39 -2.97
C LEU A 402 -32.00 -14.70 -1.66
N ILE A 403 -31.37 -13.53 -1.69
CA ILE A 403 -31.00 -12.81 -0.47
C ILE A 403 -32.24 -12.12 0.11
N THR A 404 -32.97 -12.86 0.94
CA THR A 404 -34.13 -12.42 1.73
C THR A 404 -33.73 -12.07 3.16
N GLY A 405 -34.67 -11.55 3.97
CA GLY A 405 -34.44 -11.23 5.39
C GLY A 405 -33.88 -12.41 6.19
N ASN A 406 -34.44 -13.62 6.01
CA ASN A 406 -33.95 -14.83 6.68
C ASN A 406 -32.50 -15.18 6.29
N ILE A 407 -32.17 -15.11 4.99
CA ILE A 407 -30.79 -15.36 4.53
C ILE A 407 -29.83 -14.29 5.05
N LEU A 408 -30.23 -13.01 5.08
CA LEU A 408 -29.41 -11.94 5.66
C LEU A 408 -29.11 -12.18 7.13
N GLU A 409 -30.09 -12.62 7.92
CA GLU A 409 -29.88 -12.97 9.33
C GLU A 409 -28.90 -14.14 9.50
N LYS A 410 -29.00 -15.16 8.64
CA LYS A 410 -28.01 -16.26 8.61
C LYS A 410 -26.62 -15.73 8.28
N LEU A 411 -26.48 -14.88 7.26
CA LEU A 411 -25.20 -14.28 6.86
C LEU A 411 -24.59 -13.35 7.93
N LYS A 412 -25.40 -12.71 8.78
CA LYS A 412 -24.90 -11.91 9.91
C LYS A 412 -24.14 -12.76 10.93
N ASN A 413 -24.48 -14.04 11.06
CA ASN A 413 -23.79 -14.98 11.94
C ASN A 413 -22.47 -15.51 11.34
N CYS A 414 -22.19 -15.21 10.08
CA CYS A 414 -21.06 -15.76 9.34
C CYS A 414 -19.78 -14.92 9.55
N ILE A 415 -18.86 -15.41 10.39
CA ILE A 415 -17.69 -14.64 10.85
C ILE A 415 -16.58 -14.56 9.80
N GLY A 416 -16.42 -15.61 9.00
CA GLY A 416 -15.42 -15.68 7.94
C GLY A 416 -15.81 -14.98 6.65
N LEU A 417 -17.06 -14.51 6.54
CA LEU A 417 -17.57 -13.82 5.35
C LEU A 417 -16.87 -12.46 5.17
N LYS A 418 -15.96 -12.40 4.21
CA LYS A 418 -15.22 -11.18 3.86
C LYS A 418 -16.00 -10.23 2.98
N LYS A 419 -16.78 -10.79 2.05
CA LYS A 419 -17.38 -10.04 0.96
C LYS A 419 -18.52 -10.80 0.29
N ILE A 420 -19.52 -10.05 -0.18
CA ILE A 420 -20.56 -10.55 -1.07
C ILE A 420 -20.42 -9.82 -2.43
N ASN A 421 -20.29 -10.62 -3.49
CA ASN A 421 -20.20 -10.18 -4.87
C ASN A 421 -21.58 -10.36 -5.54
N PHE A 422 -22.30 -9.26 -5.76
CA PHE A 422 -23.60 -9.28 -6.45
C PHE A 422 -23.41 -9.14 -7.95
N SER A 423 -24.06 -9.99 -8.72
CA SER A 423 -23.97 -9.93 -10.17
C SER A 423 -25.01 -8.97 -10.75
N LEU A 424 -24.54 -7.87 -11.35
CA LEU A 424 -25.39 -6.84 -11.96
C LEU A 424 -24.72 -6.29 -13.23
N ASP A 425 -25.27 -6.65 -14.38
CA ASP A 425 -24.62 -6.44 -15.69
C ASP A 425 -25.17 -5.27 -16.50
N GLY A 426 -26.23 -4.62 -16.03
CA GLY A 426 -26.82 -3.45 -16.69
C GLY A 426 -27.93 -2.83 -15.84
N LEU A 427 -28.58 -1.80 -16.39
CA LEU A 427 -29.80 -1.23 -15.83
C LEU A 427 -30.99 -2.20 -16.04
N LYS A 428 -32.15 -1.84 -15.48
CA LYS A 428 -33.36 -2.70 -15.39
C LYS A 428 -33.67 -3.48 -16.67
N GLU A 429 -33.82 -2.80 -17.79
CA GLU A 429 -34.20 -3.43 -19.07
C GLU A 429 -33.18 -4.49 -19.51
N TYR A 430 -31.92 -4.10 -19.65
CA TYR A 430 -30.84 -5.00 -20.06
C TYR A 430 -30.67 -6.17 -19.09
N HIS A 431 -30.63 -5.89 -17.79
CA HIS A 431 -30.37 -6.92 -16.80
C HIS A 431 -31.50 -7.96 -16.73
N ASN A 432 -32.76 -7.51 -16.85
CA ASN A 432 -33.91 -8.42 -16.88
C ASN A 432 -33.98 -9.21 -18.19
N LYS A 433 -33.59 -8.62 -19.33
CA LYS A 433 -33.43 -9.35 -20.59
C LYS A 433 -32.41 -10.49 -20.44
N GLU A 434 -31.24 -10.19 -19.90
CA GLU A 434 -30.14 -11.17 -19.81
C GLU A 434 -30.34 -12.25 -18.76
N ARG A 435 -30.94 -11.91 -17.62
CA ARG A 435 -31.00 -12.78 -16.44
C ARG A 435 -32.40 -13.30 -16.11
N GLY A 436 -33.45 -12.73 -16.70
CA GLY A 436 -34.85 -13.08 -16.47
C GLY A 436 -35.68 -11.92 -15.90
N LYS A 437 -37.01 -12.06 -16.01
CA LYS A 437 -37.97 -11.03 -15.59
C LYS A 437 -37.85 -10.72 -14.10
N ASN A 438 -37.89 -9.43 -13.73
CA ASN A 438 -37.86 -8.91 -12.36
C ASN A 438 -36.59 -9.23 -11.53
N VAL A 439 -35.50 -9.65 -12.16
CA VAL A 439 -34.24 -10.01 -11.48
C VAL A 439 -33.50 -8.77 -10.98
N PHE A 440 -33.50 -7.69 -11.75
CA PHE A 440 -32.88 -6.41 -11.39
C PHE A 440 -33.46 -5.88 -10.09
N GLU A 441 -34.79 -5.81 -9.97
CA GLU A 441 -35.49 -5.30 -8.80
C GLU A 441 -35.15 -6.11 -7.55
N LYS A 442 -35.18 -7.44 -7.65
CA LYS A 442 -34.80 -8.34 -6.55
C LYS A 442 -33.34 -8.14 -6.14
N CYS A 443 -32.42 -8.04 -7.10
CA CYS A 443 -31.01 -7.79 -6.84
C CYS A 443 -30.78 -6.43 -6.17
N ILE A 444 -31.43 -5.36 -6.64
CA ILE A 444 -31.35 -4.02 -6.04
C ILE A 444 -31.91 -4.03 -4.61
N GLN A 445 -33.01 -4.74 -4.35
CA GLN A 445 -33.57 -4.85 -3.01
C GLN A 445 -32.59 -5.54 -2.05
N ALA A 446 -31.98 -6.64 -2.47
CA ALA A 446 -30.95 -7.33 -1.69
C ALA A 446 -29.69 -6.46 -1.47
N LEU A 447 -29.27 -5.68 -2.47
CA LEU A 447 -28.16 -4.73 -2.34
C LEU A 447 -28.47 -3.63 -1.32
N LYS A 448 -29.67 -3.06 -1.34
CA LYS A 448 -30.09 -1.99 -0.42
C LYS A 448 -30.06 -2.44 1.03
N THR A 449 -30.49 -3.67 1.31
CA THR A 449 -30.50 -4.24 2.66
C THR A 449 -29.09 -4.67 3.10
N ALA A 450 -28.29 -5.26 2.21
CA ALA A 450 -26.99 -5.79 2.57
C ALA A 450 -25.89 -4.72 2.73
N LYS A 451 -25.95 -3.59 2.00
CA LYS A 451 -24.83 -2.61 1.90
C LYS A 451 -24.39 -1.95 3.22
N ASN A 452 -25.30 -1.87 4.18
CA ASN A 452 -25.02 -1.26 5.48
C ASN A 452 -24.39 -2.26 6.47
N ILE A 453 -24.46 -3.57 6.16
CA ILE A 453 -24.06 -4.66 7.06
C ILE A 453 -22.76 -5.32 6.55
N PHE A 454 -22.71 -5.60 5.24
CA PHE A 454 -21.64 -6.37 4.62
C PHE A 454 -20.76 -5.51 3.71
N ASN A 455 -19.52 -5.97 3.52
CA ASN A 455 -18.68 -5.45 2.46
C ASN A 455 -19.17 -6.00 1.10
N ILE A 456 -19.68 -5.11 0.25
CA ILE A 456 -20.28 -5.49 -1.03
C ILE A 456 -19.41 -5.06 -2.20
N ASN A 457 -19.37 -5.93 -3.21
CA ASN A 457 -18.93 -5.65 -4.56
C ASN A 457 -20.07 -5.92 -5.53
N VAL A 458 -20.22 -5.07 -6.55
CA VAL A 458 -21.08 -5.37 -7.70
C VAL A 458 -20.21 -5.82 -8.88
N CYS A 459 -20.44 -7.04 -9.36
CA CYS A 459 -19.76 -7.64 -10.50
C CYS A 459 -20.57 -7.40 -11.78
N THR A 460 -19.95 -6.78 -12.77
CA THR A 460 -20.56 -6.42 -14.07
C THR A 460 -19.74 -7.04 -15.19
N ILE A 461 -20.33 -7.97 -15.96
CA ILE A 461 -19.70 -8.56 -17.13
C ILE A 461 -19.84 -7.61 -18.33
N ILE A 462 -18.74 -7.32 -19.03
CA ILE A 462 -18.78 -6.54 -20.27
C ILE A 462 -19.22 -7.43 -21.44
N LYS A 463 -20.22 -6.97 -22.19
CA LYS A 463 -20.67 -7.47 -23.49
C LYS A 463 -20.82 -6.31 -24.48
N ASN A 464 -21.03 -6.59 -25.76
CA ASN A 464 -21.20 -5.55 -26.79
C ASN A 464 -22.44 -4.69 -26.58
N ASP A 465 -23.51 -5.31 -26.12
CA ASP A 465 -24.85 -4.77 -26.01
C ASP A 465 -25.10 -4.02 -24.69
N ASN A 466 -24.34 -4.26 -23.62
CA ASN A 466 -24.39 -3.42 -22.40
C ASN A 466 -23.29 -2.38 -22.26
N ILE A 467 -22.26 -2.40 -23.12
CA ILE A 467 -21.04 -1.60 -22.90
C ILE A 467 -21.31 -0.10 -22.71
N ASN A 468 -22.36 0.42 -23.35
CA ASN A 468 -22.75 1.82 -23.28
C ASN A 468 -23.54 2.18 -22.01
N ASP A 469 -24.19 1.21 -21.38
CA ASP A 469 -25.01 1.39 -20.17
C ASP A 469 -24.23 1.20 -18.88
N ILE A 470 -23.07 0.54 -18.92
CA ILE A 470 -22.23 0.32 -17.73
C ILE A 470 -21.90 1.63 -16.98
N PRO A 471 -21.56 2.77 -17.62
CA PRO A 471 -21.35 4.04 -16.91
C PRO A 471 -22.60 4.53 -16.17
N ARG A 472 -23.78 4.40 -16.77
CA ARG A 472 -25.07 4.77 -16.16
C ARG A 472 -25.38 3.86 -14.96
N LEU A 473 -25.08 2.57 -15.09
CA LEU A 473 -25.15 1.63 -13.98
C LEU A 473 -24.21 2.05 -12.83
N THR A 474 -22.97 2.43 -13.12
CA THR A 474 -22.02 2.90 -12.09
C THR A 474 -22.56 4.13 -11.34
N GLU A 475 -23.11 5.11 -12.05
CA GLU A 475 -23.74 6.28 -11.43
C GLU A 475 -24.95 5.90 -10.56
N TYR A 476 -25.76 4.96 -11.02
CA TYR A 476 -26.87 4.43 -10.24
C TYR A 476 -26.40 3.74 -8.95
N LEU A 477 -25.32 2.94 -9.03
CA LEU A 477 -24.70 2.29 -7.86
C LEU A 477 -24.18 3.33 -6.85
N ILE A 478 -23.60 4.44 -7.32
CA ILE A 478 -23.17 5.55 -6.46
C ILE A 478 -24.35 6.15 -5.71
N LYS A 479 -25.47 6.43 -6.41
CA LYS A 479 -26.71 6.95 -5.79
C LYS A 479 -27.26 5.99 -4.74
N LEU A 480 -27.10 4.68 -4.94
CA LEU A 480 -27.44 3.66 -3.95
C LEU A 480 -26.44 3.56 -2.78
N GLY A 481 -25.33 4.29 -2.79
CA GLY A 481 -24.30 4.25 -1.74
C GLY A 481 -23.36 3.05 -1.83
N ILE A 482 -23.30 2.36 -2.97
CA ILE A 482 -22.38 1.25 -3.21
C ILE A 482 -20.97 1.80 -3.47
N LYS A 483 -19.98 1.20 -2.80
CA LYS A 483 -18.60 1.68 -2.79
C LYS A 483 -17.65 0.92 -3.71
N ASN A 484 -18.06 -0.23 -4.25
CA ASN A 484 -17.18 -1.06 -5.07
C ASN A 484 -17.92 -1.69 -6.26
N GLN A 485 -17.33 -1.57 -7.45
CA GLN A 485 -17.75 -2.27 -8.67
C GLN A 485 -16.56 -3.01 -9.29
N LYS A 486 -16.77 -4.27 -9.67
CA LYS A 486 -15.80 -5.13 -10.36
C LYS A 486 -16.27 -5.35 -11.78
N ILE A 487 -15.51 -4.86 -12.74
CA ILE A 487 -15.76 -5.03 -14.15
C ILE A 487 -15.03 -6.29 -14.63
N ILE A 488 -15.81 -7.26 -15.11
CA ILE A 488 -15.33 -8.58 -15.52
C ILE A 488 -15.37 -8.67 -17.05
N TYR A 489 -14.28 -9.13 -17.64
CA TYR A 489 -14.22 -9.40 -19.06
C TYR A 489 -14.82 -10.77 -19.38
N GLY A 490 -15.90 -10.81 -20.15
CA GLY A 490 -16.51 -12.06 -20.61
C GLY A 490 -15.56 -12.81 -21.56
N MET A 491 -15.17 -14.03 -21.20
CA MET A 491 -14.46 -14.95 -22.10
C MET A 491 -15.44 -16.03 -22.56
N ASN A 492 -15.81 -16.05 -23.83
CA ASN A 492 -16.49 -17.20 -24.41
C ASN A 492 -15.43 -18.27 -24.74
N LEU A 493 -15.33 -19.30 -23.90
CA LEU A 493 -14.64 -20.54 -24.28
C LEU A 493 -15.37 -21.16 -25.47
N SER A 494 -14.68 -21.69 -26.48
CA SER A 494 -15.33 -22.33 -27.64
C SER A 494 -16.10 -23.60 -27.23
N LYS A 495 -17.04 -24.08 -28.05
CA LYS A 495 -17.79 -25.33 -27.77
C LYS A 495 -16.85 -26.54 -27.63
N GLN A 496 -15.83 -26.63 -28.49
CA GLN A 496 -14.78 -27.68 -28.43
C GLN A 496 -13.94 -27.64 -27.15
N ALA A 497 -13.62 -26.45 -26.64
CA ALA A 497 -12.93 -26.26 -25.37
C ALA A 497 -13.73 -26.80 -24.17
N ARG A 498 -15.07 -26.70 -24.24
CA ARG A 498 -16.02 -27.11 -23.19
C ARG A 498 -16.21 -28.63 -23.13
N GLU A 499 -16.16 -29.31 -24.28
CA GLU A 499 -16.33 -30.77 -24.37
C GLU A 499 -15.04 -31.54 -23.98
N HIS A 500 -13.84 -31.00 -24.25
CA HIS A 500 -12.54 -31.66 -23.99
C HIS A 500 -12.05 -31.60 -22.53
N SER A 501 -12.70 -30.82 -21.66
CA SER A 501 -12.43 -30.81 -20.21
C SER A 501 -12.94 -32.06 -19.48
N ILE A 502 -13.71 -32.93 -20.16
CA ILE A 502 -14.51 -33.98 -19.50
C ILE A 502 -14.14 -35.41 -19.93
N LYS A 503 -13.50 -35.63 -21.09
CA LYS A 503 -13.13 -36.99 -21.55
C LYS A 503 -11.62 -37.28 -21.46
N LYS A 504 -11.29 -38.48 -20.96
CA LYS A 504 -9.94 -39.10 -20.99
C LYS A 504 -9.55 -39.46 -22.44
N ILE A 505 -8.32 -39.08 -22.85
CA ILE A 505 -7.47 -39.69 -23.94
C ILE A 505 -7.98 -39.38 -25.40
N PRO A 506 -7.23 -39.44 -26.55
CA PRO A 506 -5.80 -39.70 -26.90
C PRO A 506 -5.11 -38.56 -27.72
N LYS A 507 -3.85 -38.81 -28.13
CA LYS A 507 -3.00 -37.98 -29.01
C LYS A 507 -3.72 -37.58 -30.31
N LEU A 508 -3.92 -36.29 -30.55
CA LEU A 508 -4.25 -35.74 -31.89
C LEU A 508 -3.81 -34.27 -32.00
N ASN A 509 -3.28 -33.92 -33.17
CA ASN A 509 -2.83 -32.58 -33.56
C ASN A 509 -3.99 -31.57 -33.52
N LEU A 510 -4.02 -30.67 -32.53
CA LEU A 510 -5.08 -29.66 -32.40
C LEU A 510 -4.53 -28.23 -32.48
N ARG A 511 -5.04 -27.45 -33.44
CA ARG A 511 -4.96 -25.98 -33.45
C ARG A 511 -5.71 -25.44 -32.22
N GLY A 512 -5.12 -24.47 -31.52
CA GLY A 512 -5.63 -23.96 -30.23
C GLY A 512 -7.02 -23.29 -30.29
N PRO A 513 -7.67 -23.05 -29.13
CA PRO A 513 -9.03 -22.54 -29.08
C PRO A 513 -9.15 -21.16 -29.74
N GLN A 514 -10.11 -21.02 -30.66
CA GLN A 514 -10.47 -19.73 -31.26
C GLN A 514 -11.28 -18.90 -30.26
N PHE A 515 -10.80 -17.70 -29.95
CA PHE A 515 -11.55 -16.71 -29.19
C PHE A 515 -12.71 -16.22 -30.07
N ASN A 516 -13.94 -16.54 -29.71
CA ASN A 516 -15.08 -15.91 -30.34
C ASN A 516 -15.22 -14.49 -29.74
N ASN A 517 -14.38 -13.58 -30.23
CA ASN A 517 -14.35 -12.16 -29.84
C ASN A 517 -15.69 -11.52 -30.21
N GLN A 518 -16.63 -11.46 -29.27
CA GLN A 518 -17.79 -10.59 -29.42
C GLN A 518 -17.32 -9.12 -29.38
N LEU A 519 -16.41 -8.74 -28.47
CA LEU A 519 -15.88 -7.38 -28.35
C LEU A 519 -14.73 -7.11 -29.35
N LYS A 520 -15.04 -6.91 -30.63
CA LYS A 520 -14.02 -6.73 -31.68
C LYS A 520 -13.37 -5.34 -31.73
N ASN A 521 -13.89 -4.34 -31.01
CA ASN A 521 -13.42 -2.95 -31.14
C ASN A 521 -12.74 -2.41 -29.85
N PRO A 522 -11.39 -2.38 -29.79
CA PRO A 522 -10.63 -1.82 -28.67
C PRO A 522 -10.99 -0.36 -28.35
N LYS A 523 -11.47 0.42 -29.33
CA LYS A 523 -11.87 1.83 -29.10
C LYS A 523 -13.09 1.92 -28.20
N ILE A 524 -14.07 1.02 -28.33
CA ILE A 524 -15.31 1.04 -27.54
C ILE A 524 -15.01 0.73 -26.07
N ILE A 525 -14.21 -0.31 -25.80
CA ILE A 525 -13.81 -0.65 -24.42
C ILE A 525 -12.92 0.43 -23.80
N ASN A 526 -11.98 1.01 -24.57
CA ASN A 526 -11.19 2.15 -24.08
C ASN A 526 -12.08 3.36 -23.75
N ASN A 527 -13.13 3.60 -24.53
CA ASN A 527 -14.10 4.66 -24.25
C ASN A 527 -14.87 4.39 -22.94
N LEU A 528 -15.36 3.16 -22.74
CA LEU A 528 -15.96 2.74 -21.47
C LEU A 528 -15.02 3.04 -20.30
N PHE A 529 -13.75 2.66 -20.40
CA PHE A 529 -12.77 2.88 -19.34
C PHE A 529 -12.51 4.33 -19.02
N LYS A 530 -12.44 5.21 -20.04
CA LYS A 530 -12.36 6.65 -19.84
C LYS A 530 -13.58 7.19 -19.09
N LYS A 531 -14.79 6.74 -19.45
CA LYS A 531 -16.03 7.14 -18.76
C LYS A 531 -16.02 6.69 -17.28
N LEU A 532 -15.68 5.43 -17.02
CA LEU A 532 -15.59 4.89 -15.65
C LEU A 532 -14.51 5.59 -14.81
N ASP A 533 -13.36 5.92 -15.40
CA ASP A 533 -12.32 6.69 -14.72
C ASP A 533 -12.80 8.08 -14.32
N LYS A 534 -13.56 8.74 -15.20
CA LYS A 534 -14.14 10.06 -14.92
C LYS A 534 -15.13 9.97 -13.74
N ILE A 535 -15.97 8.94 -13.70
CA ILE A 535 -16.90 8.70 -12.61
C ILE A 535 -16.15 8.45 -11.29
N GLN A 536 -15.18 7.54 -11.26
CA GLN A 536 -14.38 7.24 -10.07
C GLN A 536 -13.56 8.45 -9.56
N GLN A 537 -13.18 9.39 -10.42
CA GLN A 537 -12.50 10.62 -10.01
C GLN A 537 -13.43 11.60 -9.30
N ASN A 538 -14.71 11.62 -9.68
CA ASN A 538 -15.70 12.55 -9.15
C ASN A 538 -16.48 12.01 -7.94
N PHE A 539 -16.54 10.68 -7.80
CA PHE A 539 -17.35 10.01 -6.79
C PHE A 539 -16.57 8.94 -6.02
N PRO A 540 -16.89 8.69 -4.74
CA PRO A 540 -16.16 7.78 -3.87
C PRO A 540 -16.50 6.29 -4.11
N ILE A 541 -16.47 5.84 -5.38
CA ILE A 541 -16.64 4.43 -5.78
C ILE A 541 -15.30 3.86 -6.26
N LYS A 542 -14.97 2.63 -5.86
CA LYS A 542 -13.80 1.89 -6.34
C LYS A 542 -14.19 0.94 -7.47
N ILE A 543 -13.64 1.16 -8.65
CA ILE A 543 -13.82 0.36 -9.85
C ILE A 543 -12.56 -0.49 -10.07
N SER A 544 -12.73 -1.80 -10.03
CA SER A 544 -11.67 -2.79 -10.26
C SER A 544 -11.94 -3.62 -11.51
N TYR A 545 -10.90 -4.20 -12.11
CA TYR A 545 -11.00 -4.96 -13.36
C TYR A 545 -10.53 -6.39 -13.17
N GLU A 546 -11.16 -7.34 -13.84
CA GLU A 546 -10.78 -8.76 -13.83
C GLU A 546 -10.68 -9.33 -15.24
N PRO A 547 -9.49 -9.83 -15.64
CA PRO A 547 -8.17 -9.61 -15.03
C PRO A 547 -7.76 -8.13 -14.93
N GLU A 548 -7.06 -7.75 -13.86
CA GLU A 548 -6.52 -6.39 -13.70
C GLU A 548 -5.56 -6.03 -14.85
N ILE A 549 -4.90 -7.04 -15.43
CA ILE A 549 -3.96 -6.86 -16.53
C ILE A 549 -4.61 -6.51 -17.88
N ILE A 550 -5.88 -6.89 -18.11
CA ILE A 550 -6.54 -6.62 -19.40
C ILE A 550 -6.59 -5.12 -19.64
N ARG A 551 -6.87 -4.33 -18.61
CA ARG A 551 -6.89 -2.87 -18.75
C ARG A 551 -5.57 -2.27 -19.24
N LYS A 552 -4.44 -2.87 -18.91
CA LYS A 552 -3.12 -2.38 -19.33
C LYS A 552 -2.70 -2.85 -20.72
N ASN A 553 -3.32 -3.91 -21.27
CA ASN A 553 -2.89 -4.57 -22.50
C ASN A 553 -4.06 -4.93 -23.43
N LEU A 554 -5.10 -4.09 -23.44
CA LEU A 554 -6.38 -4.39 -24.07
C LEU A 554 -6.28 -4.59 -25.59
N SER A 555 -5.48 -3.79 -26.30
CA SER A 555 -5.24 -3.96 -27.74
C SER A 555 -4.58 -5.31 -28.04
N SER A 556 -3.50 -5.63 -27.33
CA SER A 556 -2.81 -6.93 -27.46
C SER A 556 -3.68 -8.13 -27.07
N PHE A 557 -4.61 -7.94 -26.12
CA PHE A 557 -5.60 -8.96 -25.74
C PHE A 557 -6.62 -9.23 -26.84
N LEU A 558 -7.18 -8.19 -27.46
CA LEU A 558 -8.21 -8.31 -28.50
C LEU A 558 -7.65 -8.76 -29.85
N GLU A 559 -6.40 -8.44 -30.17
CA GLU A 559 -5.72 -8.85 -31.40
C GLU A 559 -5.18 -10.30 -31.36
N GLY A 560 -5.37 -11.04 -30.25
CA GLY A 560 -4.83 -12.41 -30.10
C GLY A 560 -3.30 -12.47 -29.98
N ASN A 561 -2.62 -11.32 -30.01
CA ASN A 561 -1.16 -11.16 -30.05
C ASN A 561 -0.48 -11.26 -28.67
N LEU A 562 -1.13 -11.85 -27.67
CA LEU A 562 -0.61 -12.00 -26.30
C LEU A 562 0.51 -13.06 -26.20
N ILE A 563 1.62 -12.83 -26.89
CA ILE A 563 2.90 -13.55 -26.71
C ILE A 563 3.69 -12.92 -25.55
N TYR A 564 3.27 -11.75 -25.04
CA TYR A 564 3.93 -11.06 -23.93
C TYR A 564 3.61 -11.68 -22.57
N ASN A 565 4.52 -12.56 -22.14
CA ASN A 565 4.70 -13.05 -20.78
C ASN A 565 3.55 -13.95 -20.25
N LYS A 566 3.49 -15.20 -20.74
CA LYS A 566 2.62 -16.30 -20.24
C LYS A 566 2.54 -16.38 -18.70
N ASN A 567 3.57 -15.94 -17.98
CA ASN A 567 3.60 -15.85 -16.52
C ASN A 567 2.58 -14.91 -15.87
N ILE A 568 2.20 -13.81 -16.52
CA ILE A 568 1.41 -12.77 -15.86
C ILE A 568 -0.08 -13.13 -15.84
N TYR A 569 -0.56 -13.83 -16.88
CA TYR A 569 -1.88 -14.47 -16.85
C TYR A 569 -1.94 -15.61 -15.82
N CYS A 570 -0.83 -16.36 -15.69
CA CYS A 570 -0.73 -17.49 -14.76
C CYS A 570 -0.80 -17.10 -13.27
N LYS A 571 -0.58 -15.84 -12.89
CA LYS A 571 -0.72 -15.41 -11.48
C LYS A 571 -2.18 -15.45 -10.98
N GLN A 572 -3.17 -15.24 -11.85
CA GLN A 572 -4.58 -15.48 -11.50
C GLN A 572 -4.93 -16.98 -11.52
N MET A 573 -4.22 -17.77 -12.33
CA MET A 573 -4.34 -19.24 -12.35
C MET A 573 -3.62 -19.95 -11.19
N ASN A 574 -3.04 -19.18 -10.26
CA ASN A 574 -2.41 -19.71 -9.04
C ASN A 574 -3.45 -20.06 -7.95
N GLN A 575 -4.73 -19.79 -8.18
CA GLN A 575 -5.85 -20.22 -7.33
C GLN A 575 -6.32 -21.59 -7.81
N ALA A 576 -6.35 -22.57 -6.92
CA ALA A 576 -6.90 -23.88 -7.25
C ALA A 576 -8.42 -23.75 -7.46
N ARG A 577 -8.95 -24.25 -8.57
CA ARG A 577 -10.40 -24.33 -8.81
C ARG A 577 -10.83 -25.77 -8.68
N PHE A 578 -11.90 -26.03 -7.94
CA PHE A 578 -12.47 -27.36 -7.77
C PHE A 578 -13.92 -27.38 -8.25
N ASN A 579 -14.28 -28.43 -8.99
CA ASN A 579 -15.66 -28.70 -9.41
C ASN A 579 -16.47 -29.32 -8.26
N ILE A 580 -17.76 -29.60 -8.51
CA ILE A 580 -18.67 -30.23 -7.55
C ILE A 580 -18.27 -31.63 -7.07
N LYS A 581 -17.48 -32.37 -7.86
CA LYS A 581 -16.92 -33.69 -7.51
C LYS A 581 -15.65 -33.61 -6.64
N GLY A 582 -15.09 -32.40 -6.50
CA GLY A 582 -13.81 -32.19 -5.84
C GLY A 582 -12.59 -32.36 -6.75
N ASP A 583 -12.80 -32.52 -8.06
CA ASP A 583 -11.72 -32.55 -9.04
C ASP A 583 -11.18 -31.15 -9.26
N ARG A 584 -9.85 -31.06 -9.44
CA ARG A 584 -9.19 -29.81 -9.77
C ARG A 584 -9.39 -29.46 -11.25
N ILE A 585 -10.04 -28.32 -11.51
CA ILE A 585 -10.21 -27.79 -12.87
C ILE A 585 -8.91 -27.12 -13.32
N LEU A 586 -8.24 -27.71 -14.33
CA LEU A 586 -7.06 -27.12 -14.99
C LEU A 586 -7.49 -26.15 -16.11
N CYS A 587 -6.80 -25.03 -16.24
CA CYS A 587 -7.06 -24.08 -17.32
C CYS A 587 -6.53 -24.61 -18.66
N GLU A 588 -7.37 -24.54 -19.69
CA GLU A 588 -7.07 -24.99 -21.06
C GLU A 588 -5.84 -24.30 -21.69
N PHE A 589 -5.54 -23.06 -21.29
CA PHE A 589 -4.31 -22.33 -21.72
C PHE A 589 -3.01 -23.03 -21.30
N ILE A 590 -3.05 -23.88 -20.27
CA ILE A 590 -1.90 -24.63 -19.76
C ILE A 590 -1.68 -25.93 -20.58
N ARG A 591 -2.67 -26.33 -21.40
CA ARG A 591 -2.63 -27.56 -22.21
C ARG A 591 -1.72 -27.44 -23.44
N ASN A 592 -1.37 -26.23 -23.89
CA ASN A 592 -0.57 -26.01 -25.11
C ASN A 592 0.80 -25.30 -24.90
N LYS A 593 1.85 -26.04 -25.30
CA LYS A 593 3.28 -25.70 -25.45
C LYS A 593 4.09 -25.35 -24.19
N PHE A 594 4.99 -26.28 -23.87
CA PHE A 594 6.09 -26.24 -22.90
C PHE A 594 6.90 -24.95 -23.00
N THR A 595 7.22 -24.35 -21.84
CA THR A 595 8.15 -23.23 -21.72
C THR A 595 9.03 -23.46 -20.51
N GLN A 596 10.28 -23.00 -20.59
CA GLN A 596 11.35 -23.11 -19.59
C GLN A 596 11.00 -22.64 -18.17
N LYS A 597 9.84 -22.00 -17.98
CA LYS A 597 9.34 -21.57 -16.67
C LYS A 597 8.49 -22.62 -15.97
N ARG A 598 8.05 -23.68 -16.67
CA ARG A 598 7.48 -24.87 -16.04
C ARG A 598 8.58 -25.68 -15.33
N ALA A 599 9.81 -25.71 -15.85
CA ALA A 599 10.98 -26.34 -15.21
C ALA A 599 11.29 -25.75 -13.82
N ASN A 600 11.32 -24.42 -13.69
CA ASN A 600 11.47 -23.75 -12.38
C ASN A 600 10.27 -23.93 -11.43
N TYR A 601 9.10 -24.30 -11.95
CA TYR A 601 7.89 -24.56 -11.15
C TYR A 601 7.81 -26.02 -10.68
N LEU A 602 8.39 -26.94 -11.47
CA LEU A 602 8.46 -28.38 -11.21
C LEU A 602 9.66 -28.76 -10.32
N SER A 603 10.76 -28.00 -10.36
CA SER A 603 11.96 -28.21 -9.54
C SER A 603 11.79 -27.96 -8.03
N ASN A 604 10.63 -27.45 -7.60
CA ASN A 604 10.33 -27.19 -6.19
C ASN A 604 9.50 -28.32 -5.53
N HIS A 605 9.53 -29.54 -6.10
CA HIS A 605 8.96 -30.77 -5.52
C HIS A 605 7.52 -30.69 -4.99
N LEU A 606 6.65 -29.89 -5.62
CA LEU A 606 5.26 -29.78 -5.15
C LEU A 606 4.32 -30.86 -5.74
N LEU A 607 4.72 -31.64 -6.77
CA LEU A 607 3.97 -32.78 -7.35
C LEU A 607 4.89 -33.75 -8.15
N PRO A 608 4.65 -35.09 -8.20
CA PRO A 608 5.47 -36.06 -8.95
C PRO A 608 5.02 -36.24 -10.42
N ILE A 609 5.95 -36.40 -11.39
CA ILE A 609 5.66 -36.74 -12.81
C ILE A 609 6.80 -37.64 -13.39
N CYS A 610 6.46 -38.53 -14.33
CA CYS A 610 7.24 -39.68 -14.83
C CYS A 610 8.39 -39.40 -15.83
N GLU A 611 9.21 -40.45 -16.01
CA GLU A 611 10.58 -40.49 -16.52
C GLU A 611 10.76 -40.13 -18.01
N ASN A 612 9.77 -40.37 -18.85
CA ASN A 612 9.84 -40.04 -20.28
C ASN A 612 9.95 -38.53 -20.56
N CYS A 613 9.62 -37.67 -19.59
CA CYS A 613 9.69 -36.23 -19.74
C CYS A 613 11.08 -35.62 -19.45
N CYS A 614 12.06 -36.40 -18.97
CA CYS A 614 13.40 -35.90 -18.62
C CYS A 614 14.38 -35.75 -19.80
N LYS A 615 14.19 -36.44 -20.93
CA LYS A 615 15.28 -36.67 -21.91
C LYS A 615 15.50 -35.61 -23.01
N LEU A 616 14.79 -34.48 -23.05
CA LEU A 616 14.74 -33.61 -24.26
C LEU A 616 15.31 -32.17 -24.12
N GLU A 617 16.12 -31.83 -23.11
CA GLU A 617 16.32 -30.41 -22.73
C GLU A 617 17.51 -29.61 -23.32
N MET A 618 18.52 -30.17 -24.01
CA MET A 618 19.82 -29.46 -24.07
C MET A 618 20.19 -28.59 -25.29
N GLN A 619 19.55 -28.67 -26.46
CA GLN A 619 20.18 -28.11 -27.68
C GLN A 619 19.72 -26.70 -28.16
N ASP A 620 18.57 -26.15 -27.72
CA ASP A 620 17.99 -24.96 -28.39
C ASP A 620 18.06 -23.61 -27.64
N LEU A 621 18.64 -23.59 -26.43
CA LEU A 621 18.51 -22.43 -25.54
C LEU A 621 19.47 -21.27 -25.81
N ILE A 622 20.49 -21.49 -26.62
CA ILE A 622 21.50 -20.47 -26.93
C ILE A 622 21.04 -19.55 -28.08
N LYS A 623 20.19 -20.03 -29.00
CA LYS A 623 19.78 -19.27 -30.20
C LYS A 623 18.65 -18.24 -29.98
N TYR A 624 17.83 -18.38 -28.94
CA TYR A 624 16.57 -17.61 -28.85
C TYR A 624 16.63 -16.33 -27.97
N LYS A 625 17.60 -16.21 -27.06
CA LYS A 625 17.71 -15.05 -26.15
C LYS A 625 18.21 -13.77 -26.84
N THR A 626 18.91 -13.91 -27.96
CA THR A 626 19.49 -12.79 -28.73
C THR A 626 18.43 -12.03 -29.55
N LYS A 627 17.29 -12.66 -29.86
CA LYS A 627 16.31 -12.14 -30.85
C LYS A 627 15.33 -11.08 -30.31
N ILE A 628 15.00 -11.08 -29.02
CA ILE A 628 13.99 -10.14 -28.45
C ILE A 628 14.61 -8.81 -28.04
N VAL A 629 15.86 -8.82 -27.55
CA VAL A 629 16.60 -7.58 -27.28
C VAL A 629 16.91 -6.87 -28.59
N ASN A 630 17.28 -7.61 -29.63
CA ASN A 630 17.52 -7.03 -30.96
C ASN A 630 16.24 -6.47 -31.62
N LYS A 631 15.05 -7.03 -31.36
CA LYS A 631 13.79 -6.55 -31.98
C LYS A 631 13.24 -5.25 -31.40
N ILE A 632 13.58 -4.89 -30.15
CA ILE A 632 13.24 -3.59 -29.55
C ILE A 632 14.27 -2.51 -29.93
N MET A 633 15.50 -2.90 -30.26
CA MET A 633 16.59 -1.99 -30.59
C MET A 633 16.76 -1.73 -32.09
N GLN A 634 15.88 -2.26 -32.95
CA GLN A 634 16.04 -2.20 -34.42
C GLN A 634 15.13 -1.23 -35.20
N LYS A 635 14.44 -0.25 -34.59
CA LYS A 635 13.82 0.86 -35.37
C LYS A 635 13.84 2.20 -34.64
N ASN A 636 14.70 3.13 -35.07
CA ASN A 636 14.62 4.61 -34.96
C ASN A 636 13.69 5.21 -33.88
N HIS A 637 13.89 4.91 -32.58
CA HIS A 637 13.08 5.51 -31.53
C HIS A 637 13.68 6.85 -31.07
N LYS A 638 13.04 7.96 -31.43
CA LYS A 638 13.43 9.30 -30.95
C LYS A 638 13.08 9.49 -29.47
N ILE A 639 14.03 9.98 -28.66
CA ILE A 639 13.89 10.28 -27.23
C ILE A 639 13.94 11.79 -26.96
N SER A 640 13.37 12.23 -25.84
CA SER A 640 13.56 13.61 -25.38
C SER A 640 14.88 13.75 -24.63
N LEU A 641 15.57 14.86 -24.80
CA LEU A 641 16.78 15.17 -24.04
C LEU A 641 16.53 16.34 -23.10
N MET A 642 17.01 16.18 -21.87
CA MET A 642 17.11 17.26 -20.89
C MET A 642 18.59 17.58 -20.71
N ILE A 643 19.03 18.74 -21.17
CA ILE A 643 20.42 19.19 -21.07
C ILE A 643 20.47 20.32 -20.06
N GLU A 644 21.34 20.19 -19.05
CA GLU A 644 21.60 21.21 -18.05
C GLU A 644 22.64 22.21 -18.59
N PRO A 645 22.26 23.46 -18.93
CA PRO A 645 23.21 24.42 -19.49
C PRO A 645 24.18 24.96 -18.45
N THR A 646 23.74 25.03 -17.19
CA THR A 646 24.53 25.43 -16.04
C THR A 646 23.90 24.89 -14.76
N ASN A 647 24.71 24.60 -13.76
CA ASN A 647 24.25 24.26 -12.42
C ASN A 647 24.33 25.46 -11.44
N ARG A 648 24.69 26.66 -11.90
CA ARG A 648 24.71 27.91 -11.10
C ARG A 648 23.29 28.44 -10.91
N CYS A 649 23.03 29.14 -9.81
CA CYS A 649 21.72 29.76 -9.56
C CYS A 649 21.90 31.02 -8.70
N ASN A 650 21.18 32.09 -9.04
CA ASN A 650 21.17 33.34 -8.28
C ASN A 650 20.19 33.34 -7.09
N LEU A 651 19.36 32.30 -6.94
CA LEU A 651 18.48 32.09 -5.78
C LEU A 651 19.00 30.97 -4.87
N LYS A 652 18.52 30.89 -3.63
CA LYS A 652 18.92 29.89 -2.61
C LYS A 652 17.74 29.08 -2.08
N CYS A 653 16.92 28.54 -2.99
CA CYS A 653 15.66 27.89 -2.63
C CYS A 653 15.87 26.66 -1.71
N PRO A 654 15.10 26.51 -0.60
CA PRO A 654 15.08 25.30 0.19
C PRO A 654 14.77 24.08 -0.69
N THR A 655 15.30 22.91 -0.35
CA THR A 655 15.16 21.64 -1.12
C THR A 655 15.86 21.58 -2.50
N CYS A 656 16.31 22.70 -3.09
CA CYS A 656 16.96 22.68 -4.41
C CYS A 656 18.33 21.98 -4.38
N PHE A 657 18.56 21.05 -5.33
CA PHE A 657 19.80 20.27 -5.40
C PHE A 657 20.99 21.06 -5.93
N SER A 658 20.79 22.16 -6.65
CA SER A 658 21.87 23.07 -7.06
C SER A 658 22.71 23.57 -5.87
N HIS A 659 22.18 23.60 -4.64
CA HIS A 659 22.93 23.99 -3.43
C HIS A 659 23.27 22.81 -2.52
N GLN A 660 22.95 21.58 -2.90
CA GLN A 660 23.00 20.41 -2.02
C GLN A 660 23.65 19.17 -2.66
N ASP A 661 24.03 19.22 -3.93
CA ASP A 661 24.55 18.07 -4.67
C ASP A 661 26.07 17.90 -4.61
N GLY A 662 26.81 18.92 -4.16
CA GLY A 662 28.26 18.91 -4.04
C GLY A 662 29.01 18.94 -5.38
N ARG A 663 28.33 19.26 -6.50
CA ARG A 663 28.96 19.37 -7.82
C ARG A 663 29.68 20.71 -7.97
N THR A 664 30.84 20.68 -8.61
CA THR A 664 31.56 21.90 -9.03
C THR A 664 30.68 22.74 -9.95
N LYS A 665 30.68 24.05 -9.74
CA LYS A 665 29.91 24.98 -10.57
C LYS A 665 30.51 25.04 -11.97
N LYS A 666 29.70 24.75 -12.99
CA LYS A 666 30.13 24.72 -14.40
C LYS A 666 29.00 25.16 -15.32
N ASP A 667 29.39 25.78 -16.43
CA ASP A 667 28.54 26.03 -17.58
C ASP A 667 28.96 25.09 -18.72
N MET A 668 27.99 24.55 -19.44
CA MET A 668 28.24 23.86 -20.71
C MET A 668 28.53 24.91 -21.78
N SER A 669 29.60 24.73 -22.54
CA SER A 669 29.91 25.62 -23.67
C SER A 669 29.01 25.35 -24.88
N LEU A 670 28.82 26.36 -25.73
CA LEU A 670 28.13 26.18 -27.01
C LEU A 670 28.82 25.14 -27.88
N LYS A 671 30.16 25.06 -27.85
CA LYS A 671 30.93 24.06 -28.59
C LYS A 671 30.57 22.63 -28.16
N GLU A 672 30.56 22.36 -26.85
CA GLU A 672 30.14 21.07 -26.31
C GLU A 672 28.67 20.77 -26.67
N PHE A 673 27.79 21.76 -26.55
CA PHE A 673 26.38 21.62 -26.90
C PHE A 673 26.16 21.29 -28.39
N LYS A 674 26.83 22.01 -29.29
CA LYS A 674 26.75 21.79 -30.75
C LYS A 674 27.14 20.34 -31.08
N LYS A 675 28.25 19.86 -30.52
CA LYS A 675 28.70 18.47 -30.66
C LYS A 675 27.61 17.48 -30.24
N ILE A 676 26.98 17.70 -29.08
CA ILE A 676 25.89 16.83 -28.59
C ILE A 676 24.71 16.82 -29.58
N ILE A 677 24.31 17.97 -30.12
CA ILE A 677 23.18 18.04 -31.06
C ILE A 677 23.54 17.38 -32.39
N ASP A 678 24.70 17.68 -32.97
CA ASP A 678 25.11 17.17 -34.28
C ASP A 678 25.21 15.66 -34.31
N GLU A 679 25.83 15.07 -33.28
CA GLU A 679 26.01 13.61 -33.21
C GLU A 679 24.71 12.86 -32.93
N ASN A 680 23.66 13.53 -32.44
CA ASN A 680 22.46 12.87 -31.91
C ASN A 680 21.14 13.39 -32.50
N ILE A 681 21.15 14.30 -33.47
CA ILE A 681 19.94 14.97 -34.00
C ILE A 681 18.86 13.99 -34.46
N GLN A 682 19.25 12.86 -35.05
CA GLN A 682 18.33 11.82 -35.53
C GLN A 682 17.58 11.11 -34.39
N LEU A 683 18.14 11.12 -33.18
CA LEU A 683 17.58 10.52 -31.98
C LEU A 683 16.76 11.51 -31.15
N ILE A 684 16.84 12.82 -31.41
CA ILE A 684 16.20 13.85 -30.57
C ILE A 684 14.75 14.07 -31.02
N LYS A 685 13.81 13.89 -30.08
CA LYS A 685 12.39 14.20 -30.25
C LYS A 685 12.07 15.62 -29.81
N ASN A 686 12.48 15.99 -28.60
CA ASN A 686 12.32 17.31 -28.00
C ASN A 686 13.53 17.61 -27.12
N LEU A 687 13.80 18.88 -26.88
CA LEU A 687 14.91 19.34 -26.05
C LEU A 687 14.39 20.21 -24.90
N SER A 688 14.84 19.92 -23.69
CA SER A 688 14.65 20.78 -22.50
C SER A 688 16.00 21.27 -22.05
N LEU A 689 16.21 22.59 -22.03
CA LEU A 689 17.48 23.23 -21.66
C LEU A 689 17.47 23.68 -20.21
N TYR A 690 17.15 22.76 -19.30
CA TYR A 690 17.16 22.99 -17.87
C TYR A 690 17.27 21.66 -17.14
N ASN A 691 17.80 21.66 -15.92
CA ASN A 691 17.63 20.58 -14.97
C ASN A 691 17.53 21.18 -13.57
N TYR A 692 18.68 21.45 -12.96
CA TYR A 692 18.83 22.36 -11.82
C TYR A 692 19.55 23.64 -12.29
N GLY A 693 19.73 24.61 -11.39
CA GLY A 693 20.34 25.89 -11.74
C GLY A 693 19.37 26.90 -12.34
N GLU A 694 19.91 28.04 -12.79
CA GLU A 694 19.23 29.08 -13.56
C GLU A 694 19.88 29.18 -14.94
N PRO A 695 19.24 28.70 -16.01
CA PRO A 695 19.86 28.60 -17.33
C PRO A 695 20.22 29.96 -17.95
N LEU A 696 19.55 31.04 -17.56
CA LEU A 696 19.87 32.40 -18.02
C LEU A 696 21.19 32.96 -17.46
N LEU A 697 21.87 32.23 -16.57
CA LEU A 697 23.24 32.55 -16.16
C LEU A 697 24.29 32.06 -17.16
N ASN A 698 23.93 31.11 -18.05
CA ASN A 698 24.79 30.73 -19.16
C ASN A 698 24.59 31.74 -20.31
N PRO A 699 25.60 32.55 -20.68
CA PRO A 699 25.44 33.58 -21.70
C PRO A 699 25.16 33.00 -23.10
N GLU A 700 25.56 31.74 -23.35
CA GLU A 700 25.41 31.08 -24.64
C GLU A 700 24.05 30.37 -24.80
N ILE A 701 23.15 30.45 -23.81
CA ILE A 701 21.86 29.74 -23.82
C ILE A 701 20.99 30.10 -25.05
N TYR A 702 21.03 31.36 -25.49
CA TYR A 702 20.25 31.84 -26.63
C TYR A 702 20.74 31.22 -27.94
N ASP A 703 22.05 31.11 -28.10
CA ASP A 703 22.69 30.47 -29.25
C ASP A 703 22.48 28.96 -29.24
N MET A 704 22.44 28.32 -28.06
CA MET A 704 22.05 26.91 -27.94
C MET A 704 20.62 26.67 -28.44
N ILE A 705 19.67 27.55 -28.08
CA ILE A 705 18.29 27.45 -28.56
C ILE A 705 18.23 27.63 -30.08
N LYS A 706 18.84 28.71 -30.62
CA LYS A 706 18.91 28.95 -32.08
C LYS A 706 19.52 27.76 -32.82
N TYR A 707 20.64 27.25 -32.31
CA TYR A 707 21.35 26.13 -32.92
C TYR A 707 20.47 24.87 -32.99
N ALA A 708 19.83 24.51 -31.88
CA ALA A 708 18.94 23.35 -31.84
C ALA A 708 17.77 23.49 -32.82
N LYS A 709 17.16 24.67 -32.92
CA LYS A 709 16.07 24.94 -33.87
C LYS A 709 16.56 24.86 -35.33
N ASN A 710 17.71 25.46 -35.65
CA ASN A 710 18.31 25.41 -36.99
C ASN A 710 18.68 23.98 -37.42
N LYS A 711 19.06 23.11 -36.47
CA LYS A 711 19.33 21.68 -36.74
C LYS A 711 18.06 20.84 -36.87
N GLY A 712 16.88 21.42 -36.73
CA GLY A 712 15.60 20.72 -36.92
C GLY A 712 14.99 20.11 -35.67
N VAL A 713 15.43 20.51 -34.46
CA VAL A 713 14.75 20.12 -33.22
C VAL A 713 13.36 20.74 -33.17
N LYS A 714 12.33 19.89 -33.16
CA LYS A 714 10.93 20.33 -33.28
C LYS A 714 10.44 21.19 -32.12
N SER A 715 10.88 20.90 -30.89
CA SER A 715 10.45 21.63 -29.70
C SER A 715 11.60 21.81 -28.71
N VAL A 716 11.87 23.07 -28.33
CA VAL A 716 12.86 23.47 -27.32
C VAL A 716 12.14 24.16 -26.16
N LYS A 717 12.45 23.72 -24.93
CA LYS A 717 11.83 24.21 -23.70
C LYS A 717 12.86 24.73 -22.71
N LEU A 718 12.51 25.80 -22.00
CA LEU A 718 13.32 26.42 -20.96
C LEU A 718 12.52 26.55 -19.67
N ALA A 719 13.19 26.48 -18.51
CA ALA A 719 12.59 26.79 -17.21
C ALA A 719 13.49 27.77 -16.44
N THR A 720 12.92 28.86 -15.94
CA THR A 720 13.64 29.95 -15.26
C THR A 720 12.97 30.35 -13.95
N ASN A 721 13.75 30.93 -13.03
CA ASN A 721 13.26 31.62 -11.84
C ASN A 721 12.75 33.05 -12.13
N GLY A 722 12.96 33.57 -13.34
CA GLY A 722 12.39 34.83 -13.84
C GLY A 722 13.10 36.10 -13.38
N MET A 723 14.10 36.04 -12.49
CA MET A 723 14.82 37.23 -12.00
C MET A 723 15.65 37.92 -13.08
N LEU A 724 16.12 37.16 -14.07
CA LEU A 724 16.99 37.63 -15.16
C LEU A 724 16.22 37.99 -16.44
N LEU A 725 14.88 37.99 -16.41
CA LEU A 725 14.04 38.39 -17.54
C LEU A 725 13.96 39.93 -17.67
N ASN A 726 15.09 40.57 -17.96
CA ASN A 726 15.14 41.98 -18.36
C ASN A 726 14.88 42.15 -19.87
N ASP A 727 14.75 43.39 -20.35
CA ASP A 727 14.40 43.68 -21.74
C ASP A 727 15.38 43.06 -22.75
N LYS A 728 16.69 43.08 -22.46
CA LYS A 728 17.71 42.41 -23.28
C LYS A 728 17.49 40.90 -23.37
N ASN A 729 17.36 40.23 -22.23
CA ASN A 729 17.22 38.77 -22.18
C ASN A 729 15.88 38.29 -22.74
N ILE A 730 14.80 39.05 -22.55
CA ILE A 730 13.49 38.76 -23.16
C ILE A 730 13.60 38.82 -24.68
N ASN A 731 14.21 39.87 -25.24
CA ASN A 731 14.40 39.99 -26.68
C ASN A 731 15.18 38.81 -27.25
N LEU A 732 16.32 38.45 -26.63
CA LEU A 732 17.15 37.32 -27.04
C LEU A 732 16.40 35.98 -26.99
N LEU A 733 15.56 35.73 -25.96
CA LEU A 733 14.75 34.52 -25.85
C LEU A 733 13.69 34.40 -26.95
N LEU A 734 13.01 35.51 -27.24
CA LEU A 734 11.95 35.53 -28.26
C LEU A 734 12.55 35.37 -29.66
N GLU A 735 13.71 35.97 -29.92
CA GLU A 735 14.45 35.85 -31.18
C GLU A 735 15.13 34.48 -31.35
N SER A 736 15.34 33.73 -30.27
CA SER A 736 15.91 32.38 -30.36
C SER A 736 14.92 31.31 -30.82
N SER A 737 13.66 31.67 -31.11
CA SER A 737 12.60 30.71 -31.50
C SER A 737 12.31 29.65 -30.43
N LEU A 738 12.33 30.07 -29.16
CA LEU A 738 11.98 29.21 -28.03
C LEU A 738 10.48 28.83 -28.08
N ASP A 739 10.15 27.54 -27.96
CA ASP A 739 8.76 27.10 -28.05
C ASP A 739 8.01 27.23 -26.70
N TYR A 740 8.70 26.98 -25.58
CA TYR A 740 8.06 26.93 -24.26
C TYR A 740 8.97 27.48 -23.15
N LEU A 741 8.46 28.45 -22.40
CA LEU A 741 9.12 29.03 -21.23
C LEU A 741 8.30 28.80 -19.96
N SER A 742 8.84 28.02 -19.02
CA SER A 742 8.24 27.78 -17.71
C SER A 742 8.88 28.69 -16.66
N ILE A 743 8.10 29.53 -16.00
CA ILE A 743 8.56 30.52 -15.02
C ILE A 743 8.12 30.07 -13.64
N SER A 744 9.06 29.95 -12.72
CA SER A 744 8.77 29.54 -11.35
C SER A 744 8.25 30.70 -10.49
N LEU A 745 6.99 30.61 -10.06
CA LEU A 745 6.35 31.58 -9.16
C LEU A 745 5.62 30.79 -8.07
N ASP A 746 6.23 30.65 -6.89
CA ASP A 746 5.76 29.77 -5.80
C ASP A 746 5.02 30.52 -4.67
N GLY A 747 4.44 31.69 -4.98
CA GLY A 747 3.60 32.49 -4.10
C GLY A 747 2.84 33.52 -4.91
N ALA A 748 1.62 33.86 -4.49
CA ALA A 748 0.79 34.91 -5.06
C ALA A 748 0.95 36.25 -4.32
N THR A 749 1.68 36.26 -3.20
CA THR A 749 2.02 37.44 -2.40
C THR A 749 3.52 37.54 -2.16
N PRO A 750 4.08 38.74 -1.89
CA PRO A 750 5.49 38.92 -1.56
C PRO A 750 5.94 38.07 -0.36
N GLU A 751 5.11 38.01 0.68
CA GLU A 751 5.41 37.26 1.90
C GLU A 751 5.49 35.75 1.65
N THR A 752 4.51 35.19 0.95
CA THR A 752 4.48 33.75 0.64
C THR A 752 5.61 33.36 -0.33
N TYR A 753 5.86 34.18 -1.36
CA TYR A 753 6.92 33.93 -2.34
C TYR A 753 8.31 33.88 -1.70
N SER A 754 8.62 34.86 -0.85
CA SER A 754 9.95 35.03 -0.26
C SER A 754 10.31 33.93 0.74
N LYS A 755 9.32 33.25 1.35
CA LYS A 755 9.53 32.11 2.28
C LYS A 755 10.26 30.94 1.63
N PHE A 756 10.10 30.73 0.32
CA PHE A 756 10.74 29.64 -0.41
C PHE A 756 11.75 30.13 -1.45
N ARG A 757 11.46 31.19 -2.19
CA ARG A 757 12.34 31.73 -3.23
C ARG A 757 13.37 32.70 -2.62
N ILE A 758 14.23 32.18 -1.74
CA ILE A 758 15.25 32.97 -1.00
C ILE A 758 16.16 33.72 -1.99
N GLY A 759 16.24 35.04 -1.84
CA GLY A 759 16.96 35.96 -2.74
C GLY A 759 16.15 36.44 -3.95
N GLY A 760 14.89 36.00 -4.09
CA GLY A 760 13.98 36.46 -5.13
C GLY A 760 13.21 37.69 -4.69
N ASN A 761 12.79 38.51 -5.66
CA ASN A 761 11.95 39.69 -5.43
C ASN A 761 10.62 39.52 -6.18
N PHE A 762 9.52 39.55 -5.43
CA PHE A 762 8.18 39.31 -5.97
C PHE A 762 7.75 40.37 -7.00
N ASP A 763 7.90 41.65 -6.68
CA ASP A 763 7.48 42.72 -7.58
C ASP A 763 8.29 42.71 -8.89
N LYS A 764 9.58 42.39 -8.79
CA LYS A 764 10.46 42.22 -9.93
C LYS A 764 10.03 41.05 -10.83
N ILE A 765 9.72 39.87 -10.30
CA ILE A 765 9.24 38.75 -11.15
C ILE A 765 7.91 39.10 -11.82
N ILE A 766 7.00 39.76 -11.10
CA ILE A 766 5.71 40.19 -11.64
C ILE A 766 5.91 41.20 -12.79
N SER A 767 6.78 42.19 -12.60
CA SER A 767 7.14 43.16 -13.63
C SER A 767 7.77 42.48 -14.84
N ASN A 768 8.73 41.57 -14.61
CA ASN A 768 9.40 40.82 -15.67
C ASN A 768 8.45 39.94 -16.49
N ILE A 769 7.50 39.24 -15.84
CA ILE A 769 6.50 38.42 -16.55
C ILE A 769 5.61 39.32 -17.43
N LYS A 770 5.15 40.46 -16.91
CA LYS A 770 4.35 41.42 -17.70
C LYS A 770 5.12 41.91 -18.92
N LYS A 771 6.40 42.30 -18.75
CA LYS A 771 7.27 42.73 -19.86
C LYS A 771 7.40 41.63 -20.92
N LEU A 772 7.68 40.40 -20.48
CA LEU A 772 7.81 39.24 -21.37
C LEU A 772 6.53 39.00 -22.19
N VAL A 773 5.36 38.99 -21.54
CA VAL A 773 4.08 38.76 -22.22
C VAL A 773 3.79 39.88 -23.21
N ASN A 774 4.01 41.14 -22.82
CA ASN A 774 3.81 42.29 -23.69
C ASN A 774 4.73 42.21 -24.93
N GLN A 775 6.01 41.92 -24.76
CA GLN A 775 6.95 41.81 -25.89
C GLN A 775 6.66 40.60 -26.77
N ARG A 776 6.30 39.44 -26.19
CA ARG A 776 5.86 38.26 -26.94
C ARG A 776 4.68 38.60 -27.84
N ASN A 777 3.66 39.27 -27.29
CA ASN A 777 2.47 39.67 -28.04
C ASN A 777 2.80 40.69 -29.13
N LYS A 778 3.58 41.74 -28.81
CA LYS A 778 4.02 42.74 -29.81
C LYS A 778 4.79 42.13 -30.98
N LYS A 779 5.65 41.13 -30.70
CA LYS A 779 6.43 40.42 -31.73
C LYS A 779 5.67 39.26 -32.40
N ASN A 780 4.39 39.04 -32.07
CA ASN A 780 3.60 37.88 -32.51
C ASN A 780 4.35 36.53 -32.34
N SER A 781 5.12 36.41 -31.26
CA SER A 781 5.91 35.21 -31.00
C SER A 781 5.03 34.04 -30.55
N ASN A 782 5.31 32.86 -31.08
CA ASN A 782 4.62 31.61 -30.72
C ASN A 782 5.07 30.99 -29.38
N THR A 783 6.03 31.61 -28.68
CA THR A 783 6.54 31.11 -27.39
C THR A 783 5.43 30.99 -26.35
N LYS A 784 5.17 29.77 -25.87
CA LYS A 784 4.19 29.51 -24.82
C LYS A 784 4.79 29.80 -23.45
N ILE A 785 4.04 30.52 -22.62
CA ILE A 785 4.45 30.94 -21.28
C ILE A 785 3.65 30.14 -20.25
N GLU A 786 4.36 29.42 -19.38
CA GLU A 786 3.78 28.67 -18.27
C GLU A 786 4.26 29.23 -16.94
N ILE A 787 3.34 29.44 -16.01
CA ILE A 787 3.69 29.66 -14.61
C ILE A 787 3.70 28.30 -13.90
N GLN A 788 4.82 27.97 -13.25
CA GLN A 788 4.95 26.78 -12.42
C GLN A 788 4.88 27.16 -10.94
N PHE A 789 3.98 26.51 -10.21
CA PHE A 789 3.75 26.69 -8.78
C PHE A 789 3.91 25.36 -8.03
N ILE A 790 4.89 25.28 -7.13
CA ILE A 790 5.15 24.15 -6.26
C ILE A 790 4.32 24.29 -4.99
N ILE A 791 3.38 23.37 -4.78
CA ILE A 791 2.48 23.36 -3.64
C ILE A 791 3.23 22.87 -2.38
N MET A 792 3.21 23.70 -1.35
CA MET A 792 3.85 23.53 -0.04
C MET A 792 2.89 23.91 1.10
N SER A 793 3.27 23.60 2.35
CA SER A 793 2.48 23.93 3.56
C SER A 793 2.06 25.40 3.63
N HIS A 794 2.99 26.30 3.34
CA HIS A 794 2.82 27.75 3.50
C HIS A 794 2.14 28.43 2.32
N ASN A 795 2.03 27.81 1.14
CA ASN A 795 1.44 28.45 -0.05
C ASN A 795 0.19 27.73 -0.61
N GLN A 796 -0.14 26.52 -0.13
CA GLN A 796 -1.28 25.73 -0.63
C GLN A 796 -2.65 26.43 -0.52
N HIS A 797 -2.76 27.49 0.28
CA HIS A 797 -3.98 28.27 0.41
C HIS A 797 -4.16 29.24 -0.77
N GLU A 798 -3.07 29.68 -1.40
CA GLU A 798 -3.04 30.63 -2.52
C GLU A 798 -3.25 29.98 -3.90
N ILE A 799 -3.65 28.70 -3.98
CA ILE A 799 -3.80 28.00 -5.28
C ILE A 799 -4.85 28.69 -6.19
N LYS A 800 -5.88 29.30 -5.60
CA LYS A 800 -6.85 30.10 -6.37
C LYS A 800 -6.23 31.43 -6.80
N ASP A 801 -5.52 32.09 -5.89
CA ASP A 801 -4.93 33.41 -6.12
C ASP A 801 -3.83 33.35 -7.17
N ILE A 802 -2.97 32.32 -7.14
CA ILE A 802 -1.95 32.13 -8.17
C ILE A 802 -2.58 31.85 -9.54
N LYS A 803 -3.74 31.17 -9.60
CA LYS A 803 -4.47 30.98 -10.86
C LYS A 803 -4.96 32.32 -11.42
N ASN A 804 -5.58 33.14 -10.57
CA ASN A 804 -6.07 34.46 -10.98
C ASN A 804 -4.93 35.39 -11.37
N LEU A 805 -3.84 35.38 -10.59
CA LEU A 805 -2.63 36.15 -10.87
C LEU A 805 -2.01 35.71 -12.20
N SER A 806 -1.86 34.40 -12.42
CA SER A 806 -1.31 33.87 -13.69
C SER A 806 -2.12 34.30 -14.91
N LYS A 807 -3.46 34.31 -14.79
CA LYS A 807 -4.36 34.81 -15.83
C LYS A 807 -4.20 36.31 -16.04
N LYS A 808 -4.14 37.11 -14.95
CA LYS A 808 -3.92 38.56 -15.01
C LYS A 808 -2.57 38.93 -15.63
N LEU A 809 -1.55 38.08 -15.47
CA LEU A 809 -0.24 38.27 -16.07
C LEU A 809 -0.20 37.88 -17.55
N GLY A 810 -1.22 37.22 -18.09
CA GLY A 810 -1.29 36.79 -19.49
C GLY A 810 -0.46 35.54 -19.82
N ALA A 811 -0.21 34.68 -18.83
CA ALA A 811 0.40 33.37 -19.06
C ALA A 811 -0.59 32.41 -19.75
N ASP A 812 -0.08 31.49 -20.57
CA ASP A 812 -0.91 30.49 -21.28
C ASP A 812 -1.30 29.33 -20.38
N PHE A 813 -0.39 28.92 -19.49
CA PHE A 813 -0.57 27.73 -18.65
C PHE A 813 -0.20 27.99 -17.19
N LEU A 814 -0.91 27.32 -16.27
CA LEU A 814 -0.50 27.17 -14.87
C LEU A 814 -0.21 25.69 -14.57
N ARG A 815 1.02 25.38 -14.17
CA ARG A 815 1.44 24.06 -13.71
C ARG A 815 1.56 24.02 -12.20
N LEU A 816 0.61 23.33 -11.57
CA LEU A 816 0.68 23.00 -10.15
C LEU A 816 1.52 21.74 -9.97
N LYS A 817 2.62 21.80 -9.22
CA LYS A 817 3.48 20.65 -8.88
C LYS A 817 3.43 20.36 -7.38
N LYS A 818 3.40 19.09 -6.97
CA LYS A 818 3.57 18.74 -5.55
C LYS A 818 5.04 18.88 -5.14
N VAL A 819 5.36 19.38 -3.94
CA VAL A 819 6.76 19.50 -3.47
C VAL A 819 7.44 18.12 -3.35
N LEU A 820 8.72 18.03 -3.74
CA LEU A 820 9.57 16.85 -3.52
C LEU A 820 10.53 17.12 -2.36
N ILE A 821 10.55 16.23 -1.36
CA ILE A 821 11.45 16.32 -0.22
C ILE A 821 12.30 15.05 -0.13
N LYS A 822 13.60 15.18 -0.37
CA LYS A 822 14.57 14.08 -0.13
C LYS A 822 15.34 14.22 1.17
N ASN A 823 15.50 15.44 1.67
CA ASN A 823 16.13 15.70 2.97
C ASN A 823 15.02 15.96 4.01
N PRO A 824 14.88 15.08 5.03
CA PRO A 824 13.83 15.19 6.05
C PRO A 824 13.79 16.54 6.79
N LYS A 825 14.91 17.28 6.84
CA LYS A 825 14.97 18.61 7.48
C LYS A 825 13.97 19.61 6.90
N TRP A 826 13.56 19.42 5.65
CA TRP A 826 12.60 20.28 4.96
C TRP A 826 11.15 19.81 5.05
N SER A 827 10.85 18.73 5.80
CA SER A 827 9.51 18.13 5.90
C SER A 827 8.40 19.10 6.34
N ALA A 828 8.74 20.20 7.03
CA ALA A 828 7.81 21.28 7.35
C ALA A 828 7.18 21.96 6.11
N LEU A 829 7.77 21.80 4.93
CA LEU A 829 7.24 22.31 3.65
C LEU A 829 6.14 21.41 3.06
N LEU A 830 5.87 20.23 3.61
CA LEU A 830 4.82 19.34 3.10
C LEU A 830 3.42 19.97 3.25
N PRO A 831 2.57 19.96 2.20
CA PRO A 831 1.22 20.48 2.28
C PRO A 831 0.39 19.84 3.42
N LEU A 832 -0.42 20.66 4.10
CA LEU A 832 -1.29 20.18 5.18
C LEU A 832 -2.51 19.40 4.64
N LYS A 833 -2.95 19.71 3.42
CA LYS A 833 -4.08 19.03 2.77
C LYS A 833 -3.58 17.78 2.03
N GLU A 834 -4.14 16.63 2.38
CA GLU A 834 -3.75 15.31 1.88
C GLU A 834 -3.70 15.22 0.35
N LYS A 835 -4.66 15.84 -0.36
CA LYS A 835 -4.69 15.88 -1.85
C LYS A 835 -3.45 16.53 -2.50
N TYR A 836 -2.76 17.41 -1.78
CA TYR A 836 -1.57 18.11 -2.27
C TYR A 836 -0.29 17.50 -1.74
N ASP A 837 -0.36 16.70 -0.68
CA ASP A 837 0.77 15.93 -0.20
C ASP A 837 1.18 14.89 -1.26
N ARG A 838 2.48 14.84 -1.56
CA ARG A 838 3.10 13.89 -2.49
C ARG A 838 3.14 12.49 -1.89
N TYR A 839 3.17 12.37 -0.56
CA TYR A 839 3.42 11.14 0.19
C TYR A 839 2.19 10.51 0.83
N SER A 840 1.05 11.21 0.82
CA SER A 840 -0.23 10.75 1.35
C SER A 840 -0.88 9.64 0.52
N GLU A 841 -0.68 9.65 -0.81
CA GLU A 841 -1.24 8.65 -1.71
C GLU A 841 -0.45 7.32 -1.58
N LYS A 842 -0.99 6.33 -0.87
CA LYS A 842 -0.50 4.94 -0.91
C LYS A 842 -0.80 4.32 -2.27
N LYS A 843 0.03 4.59 -3.28
CA LYS A 843 -0.01 3.92 -4.58
C LYS A 843 1.21 3.03 -4.74
N ASN A 844 0.96 1.74 -5.00
CA ASN A 844 1.98 0.77 -5.38
C ASN A 844 2.51 1.10 -6.79
N PHE A 845 3.51 1.97 -6.88
CA PHE A 845 4.18 2.27 -8.14
C PHE A 845 5.13 1.13 -8.51
N SER A 846 4.74 0.31 -9.49
CA SER A 846 5.56 -0.84 -9.89
C SER A 846 6.31 -0.67 -11.21
N LYS A 847 5.98 0.34 -12.04
CA LYS A 847 6.61 0.55 -13.36
C LYS A 847 6.75 2.04 -13.72
N CYS A 848 7.93 2.45 -14.18
CA CYS A 848 8.20 3.79 -14.71
C CYS A 848 8.79 3.65 -16.12
N ASP A 849 8.20 4.34 -17.09
CA ASP A 849 8.66 4.37 -18.49
C ASP A 849 9.37 5.68 -18.87
N LYS A 850 9.49 6.63 -17.94
CA LYS A 850 10.18 7.92 -18.18
C LYS A 850 11.61 7.73 -18.70
N PRO A 851 12.44 6.83 -18.15
CA PRO A 851 13.79 6.59 -18.66
C PRO A 851 13.83 6.07 -20.10
N LEU A 852 12.74 5.49 -20.62
CA LEU A 852 12.63 5.10 -22.04
C LEU A 852 12.34 6.29 -22.97
N LYS A 853 11.81 7.38 -22.41
CA LYS A 853 11.32 8.55 -23.16
C LYS A 853 12.23 9.76 -23.05
N GLU A 854 13.01 9.86 -21.97
CA GLU A 854 13.81 11.03 -21.64
C GLU A 854 15.12 10.64 -20.94
N LEU A 855 16.24 11.23 -21.40
CA LEU A 855 17.55 11.15 -20.75
C LEU A 855 18.02 12.54 -20.31
N VAL A 856 18.88 12.58 -19.29
CA VAL A 856 19.44 13.83 -18.76
C VAL A 856 20.95 13.86 -19.00
N ILE A 857 21.43 14.99 -19.51
CA ILE A 857 22.85 15.31 -19.67
C ILE A 857 23.15 16.52 -18.78
N ASN A 858 24.03 16.35 -17.79
CA ASN A 858 24.43 17.43 -16.91
C ASN A 858 25.43 18.38 -17.59
N CYS A 859 25.68 19.55 -17.00
CA CYS A 859 26.60 20.56 -17.56
C CYS A 859 28.07 20.10 -17.70
N ASP A 860 28.43 18.99 -17.04
CA ASP A 860 29.74 18.34 -17.14
C ASP A 860 29.80 17.19 -18.18
N GLY A 861 28.70 16.98 -18.93
CA GLY A 861 28.56 15.90 -19.91
C GLY A 861 28.12 14.56 -19.32
N THR A 862 27.97 14.43 -18.00
CA THR A 862 27.51 13.19 -17.36
C THR A 862 26.08 12.86 -17.77
N ILE A 863 25.85 11.61 -18.19
CA ILE A 863 24.54 11.11 -18.63
C ILE A 863 23.90 10.31 -17.50
N ILE A 864 22.66 10.66 -17.13
CA ILE A 864 21.85 9.93 -16.13
C ILE A 864 20.46 9.60 -16.69
N PRO A 865 19.84 8.48 -16.26
CA PRO A 865 18.58 8.02 -16.83
C PRO A 865 17.34 8.78 -16.33
N CYS A 866 17.49 9.73 -15.39
CA CYS A 866 16.37 10.45 -14.78
C CYS A 866 16.83 11.70 -14.02
N CYS A 867 16.08 12.81 -14.14
CA CYS A 867 16.35 14.06 -13.41
C CYS A 867 16.18 13.94 -11.89
N TYR A 868 15.51 12.89 -11.40
CA TYR A 868 15.44 12.58 -9.97
C TYR A 868 16.70 11.89 -9.43
N ILE A 869 17.73 11.67 -10.23
CA ILE A 869 19.04 11.19 -9.75
C ILE A 869 19.91 12.40 -9.43
N VAL A 870 20.20 12.60 -8.13
CA VAL A 870 20.86 13.80 -7.61
C VAL A 870 21.89 13.46 -6.53
N GLY A 871 22.82 14.38 -6.30
CA GLY A 871 23.89 14.25 -5.31
C GLY A 871 24.72 12.98 -5.52
N LYS A 872 25.07 12.28 -4.44
CA LYS A 872 25.85 11.02 -4.48
C LYS A 872 25.24 9.91 -5.37
N ASN A 873 23.94 9.98 -5.69
CA ASN A 873 23.33 9.00 -6.59
C ASN A 873 23.72 9.21 -8.07
N ILE A 874 24.20 10.39 -8.46
CA ILE A 874 24.68 10.66 -9.84
C ILE A 874 25.81 9.69 -10.18
N LEU A 875 26.81 9.55 -9.31
CA LEU A 875 27.92 8.59 -9.51
C LEU A 875 27.42 7.14 -9.64
N LYS A 876 26.48 6.75 -8.77
CA LYS A 876 25.93 5.40 -8.75
C LYS A 876 25.18 5.03 -10.05
N PHE A 877 24.46 5.98 -10.63
CA PHE A 877 23.61 5.75 -11.80
C PHE A 877 24.13 6.43 -13.08
N ASN A 878 25.37 6.91 -13.08
CA ASN A 878 26.05 7.48 -14.23
C ASN A 878 26.10 6.44 -15.36
N LEU A 879 25.57 6.77 -16.54
CA LEU A 879 25.58 5.87 -17.70
C LEU A 879 26.84 6.02 -18.56
N GLY A 880 27.55 7.15 -18.43
CA GLY A 880 28.72 7.53 -19.20
C GLY A 880 28.83 9.06 -19.29
N ASN A 881 29.85 9.54 -19.98
CA ASN A 881 29.99 10.94 -20.35
C ASN A 881 29.83 11.10 -21.86
N ILE A 882 29.01 12.08 -22.29
CA ILE A 882 28.69 12.36 -23.69
C ILE A 882 29.92 12.76 -24.52
N THR A 883 31.01 13.21 -23.89
CA THR A 883 32.26 13.51 -24.60
C THR A 883 32.95 12.25 -25.14
N ASN A 884 32.75 11.12 -24.46
CA ASN A 884 33.49 9.87 -24.70
C ASN A 884 32.58 8.72 -25.18
N HIS A 885 31.26 8.91 -25.15
CA HIS A 885 30.29 7.86 -25.46
C HIS A 885 29.17 8.42 -26.34
N SER A 886 28.88 7.74 -27.46
CA SER A 886 27.68 8.07 -28.26
C SER A 886 26.40 7.70 -27.50
N LEU A 887 25.35 8.51 -27.66
CA LEU A 887 24.06 8.26 -27.02
C LEU A 887 23.47 6.92 -27.44
N LEU A 888 23.70 6.49 -28.69
CA LEU A 888 23.29 5.19 -29.21
C LEU A 888 23.97 4.05 -28.44
N ASN A 889 25.27 4.16 -28.17
CA ASN A 889 26.00 3.16 -27.36
C ASN A 889 25.47 3.13 -25.92
N ILE A 890 25.12 4.28 -25.35
CA ILE A 890 24.52 4.38 -24.01
C ILE A 890 23.16 3.68 -23.97
N LEU A 891 22.29 3.94 -24.96
CA LEU A 891 20.98 3.31 -25.09
C LEU A 891 21.08 1.79 -25.30
N ASN A 892 22.17 1.32 -25.91
CA ASN A 892 22.43 -0.10 -26.11
C ASN A 892 23.18 -0.77 -24.94
N SER A 893 23.69 0.01 -23.99
CA SER A 893 24.57 -0.48 -22.93
C SER A 893 23.87 -1.45 -21.97
N LYS A 894 24.63 -2.41 -21.42
CA LYS A 894 24.15 -3.30 -20.35
C LYS A 894 23.68 -2.52 -19.12
N LYS A 895 24.34 -1.40 -18.79
CA LYS A 895 24.04 -0.57 -17.62
C LYS A 895 22.68 0.12 -17.73
N TYR A 896 22.41 0.73 -18.89
CA TYR A 896 21.10 1.32 -19.19
C TYR A 896 20.00 0.25 -19.25
N ASN A 897 20.23 -0.85 -19.98
CA ASN A 897 19.28 -1.95 -20.07
C ASN A 897 18.94 -2.57 -18.70
N HIS A 898 19.92 -2.68 -17.80
CA HIS A 898 19.71 -3.11 -16.43
C HIS A 898 18.85 -2.11 -15.63
N PHE A 899 19.11 -0.81 -15.76
CA PHE A 899 18.30 0.24 -15.12
C PHE A 899 16.85 0.20 -15.60
N ILE A 900 16.62 0.14 -16.92
CA ILE A 900 15.30 -0.01 -17.54
C ILE A 900 14.61 -1.27 -17.04
N LYS A 901 15.30 -2.41 -17.03
CA LYS A 901 14.77 -3.70 -16.53
C LYS A 901 14.28 -3.57 -15.09
N ASN A 902 15.02 -2.87 -14.23
CA ASN A 902 14.64 -2.62 -12.84
C ASN A 902 13.45 -1.68 -12.72
N CYS A 903 13.34 -0.67 -13.59
CA CYS A 903 12.19 0.23 -13.63
C CYS A 903 10.91 -0.43 -14.18
N LEU A 904 11.00 -1.50 -14.99
CA LEU A 904 9.86 -2.15 -15.67
C LEU A 904 9.36 -3.47 -15.04
N ASN A 905 10.19 -4.23 -14.31
CA ASN A 905 9.88 -5.60 -13.84
C ASN A 905 9.42 -5.74 -12.37
N GLU A 906 9.05 -4.64 -11.71
CA GLU A 906 8.58 -4.51 -10.32
C GLU A 906 9.65 -4.59 -9.21
N LYS A 907 9.43 -3.71 -8.20
CA LYS A 907 10.34 -3.23 -7.13
C LYS A 907 11.41 -2.25 -7.65
N ASN A 908 11.03 -0.98 -7.84
CA ASN A 908 11.93 0.16 -7.83
C ASN A 908 12.73 0.19 -6.50
N LYS A 909 13.81 -0.60 -6.40
CA LYS A 909 14.73 -0.65 -5.26
C LYS A 909 15.78 0.47 -5.31
N ASN A 910 15.80 1.27 -6.38
CA ASN A 910 16.72 2.38 -6.49
C ASN A 910 16.30 3.49 -5.53
N SER A 911 17.25 3.98 -4.72
CA SER A 911 17.07 5.07 -3.76
C SER A 911 16.42 6.31 -4.38
N CYS A 912 16.72 6.61 -5.65
CA CYS A 912 16.15 7.73 -6.39
C CYS A 912 14.67 7.57 -6.75
N CYS A 913 14.14 6.34 -6.76
CA CYS A 913 12.75 6.04 -7.11
C CYS A 913 11.79 6.06 -5.91
N ILE A 914 12.32 6.08 -4.67
CA ILE A 914 11.52 6.10 -3.44
C ILE A 914 10.85 7.48 -3.31
N GLY A 915 9.51 7.52 -3.29
CA GLY A 915 8.74 8.77 -3.23
C GLY A 915 8.64 9.54 -4.56
N CYS A 916 9.02 8.92 -5.68
CA CYS A 916 8.87 9.46 -7.03
C CYS A 916 7.57 8.92 -7.67
N ASN A 917 6.66 9.80 -8.11
CA ASN A 917 5.39 9.42 -8.73
C ASN A 917 5.37 9.62 -10.26
N GLU A 918 6.50 9.99 -10.89
CA GLU A 918 6.63 10.18 -12.35
C GLU A 918 6.29 8.93 -13.17
N GLY A 919 6.30 7.74 -12.54
CA GLY A 919 5.79 6.50 -13.15
C GLY A 919 4.30 6.53 -13.48
N ASN A 920 3.59 7.60 -13.11
CA ASN A 920 2.22 7.88 -13.50
C ASN A 920 2.08 9.39 -13.77
N LEU A 921 2.30 9.81 -15.02
CA LEU A 921 2.31 11.21 -15.50
C LEU A 921 1.06 12.05 -15.13
N LYS A 922 -0.01 11.44 -14.59
CA LYS A 922 -1.25 12.11 -14.16
C LYS A 922 -1.26 12.61 -12.70
N LEU A 923 -0.23 12.34 -11.89
CA LEU A 923 -0.31 12.53 -10.42
C LEU A 923 0.64 13.57 -9.81
N ASP A 924 1.75 13.91 -10.48
CA ASP A 924 2.75 14.83 -9.90
C ASP A 924 2.48 16.31 -10.20
N TYR A 925 1.75 16.59 -11.28
CA TYR A 925 1.39 17.94 -11.65
C TYR A 925 0.05 18.04 -12.37
N LYS A 926 -0.62 19.19 -12.21
CA LYS A 926 -1.82 19.57 -12.96
C LYS A 926 -1.46 20.77 -13.84
N ILE A 927 -1.59 20.62 -15.16
CA ILE A 927 -1.51 21.75 -16.09
C ILE A 927 -2.93 22.27 -16.29
N ILE A 928 -3.10 23.57 -16.14
CA ILE A 928 -4.34 24.30 -16.39
C ILE A 928 -4.05 25.21 -17.57
N ASN A 929 -4.78 25.05 -18.68
CA ASN A 929 -4.81 26.03 -19.75
C ASN A 929 -5.60 27.25 -19.25
N LEU A 930 -4.98 28.43 -19.27
CA LEU A 930 -5.57 29.67 -18.77
C LEU A 930 -6.40 30.40 -19.85
N ASN A 931 -6.30 29.95 -21.10
CA ASN A 931 -7.06 30.45 -22.24
C ASN A 931 -8.40 29.72 -22.45
N ASP A 932 -8.63 28.59 -21.76
CA ASP A 932 -9.92 27.89 -21.80
C ASP A 932 -10.93 28.59 -20.86
N LYS A 933 -12.14 28.89 -21.36
CA LYS A 933 -13.22 29.60 -20.63
C LYS A 933 -13.71 28.83 -19.40
#